data_AF-A0A1G2ZSJ2-F1
#
_entry.id   AF-A0A1G2ZSJ2-F1
#
_cell.length_a   1.000
_cell.length_b   1.000
_cell.length_c   1.000
_cell.angle_alpha   90.00
_cell.angle_beta   90.00
_cell.angle_gamma   90.00
#
_symmetry.space_group_name_H-M   'P 1'
#
loop_
_entity.id
_entity.type
_entity.pdbx_description
1 polymer ?
#
loop_
_entity_poly.entity_id
_entity_poly.type
_entity_poly.pdbx_seq_one_letter_code
_entity_poly.pdbx_strand_id
1 'polypeptide(L)'
;MSSDYSVEVCKELEAGVRAAKLYRPMRVSRYDAGTELIYDVSCVGQKGTARVHLTVEKFVGGGFAGQVYRVKTTGIEGQIEGLEVGRIYGLKILIPPSGFSRLFRNLLYFIGFQAPFQQQVNPAAAKAGALWQKLIRRGAKIRFGDENAVVDIYGTFVDEKQGSCGELREWVEGRTWRLEVDERMDLLRQWQHDQKTENISQRTEDRGQRTNYLAPGLTGGSQDRSQGTEDIQPVGSPEYRAKRKFMHEFVELLHDMGAYEFARQYEWSTCKSQPNALKRKGTQDDPSGGLVAVDFRAGLTLLPFLPMSPGDFKLIGKGLMRGSIVQFDRGDPAKLEAFVQAHANDFTDMHETLEELKIAEQLYRDAIPDITHHHVRLFYSRELWSTMLNGAVTGWRVRNLVDEQHEQKLRSSTISILVFFAVGLIPLLGKLIRRLWARADWRKHYATMLTSADYFRRAAQARIAEKVIDWHRDGRVDEQKASRIAAKVWPFFCHLPLSFLPAGLHRFLTDWKHAKGRLAYYIVRPVRLYFNAELREQWLRDMIAEGQNKHMLSDEDAGTILSQINEPFIQKYLKSLAVHVCTLPVTQVVSVTIALIYYLTHYDQPNAWAIGLGIVGLFQVVPISPGSLTRGLYVLYLVIKERNFKDYNIAVFLGFFKYVGYLAFPIQMTYRYPAMARFMAGHWATEAVHIVPVFGERGALLEHWVFCLFYNWPLTIRRRIQKRAEARSQMKPRYWHVGPCAIAVVGLFTLATFIYQQNAGAPPGSSLLWWLAVLVPPIFVCGSAVTLGCGGATLGRRILAAAAYGVLAGALYTAVSTMLGHENNILASGVWRAFIFAILSIIAALITEIRLPEQP
;
A
#
# COMPACT_ATOMS: atom_id res chain seq x y z
N MET A 1 1.90 -6.11 14.35
CA MET A 1 0.96 -6.55 15.39
C MET A 1 1.72 -7.44 16.34
N SER A 2 1.80 -7.10 17.63
CA SER A 2 2.06 -8.07 18.70
C SER A 2 0.96 -9.14 18.67
N SER A 3 1.30 -10.38 18.97
CA SER A 3 0.45 -11.55 18.76
C SER A 3 -0.89 -11.45 19.52
N ASP A 4 -2.00 -11.29 18.79
CA ASP A 4 -3.38 -11.44 19.28
C ASP A 4 -3.75 -12.90 19.64
N TYR A 5 -2.75 -13.78 19.80
CA TYR A 5 -2.91 -15.22 20.01
C TYR A 5 -1.89 -15.74 21.04
N SER A 6 -2.25 -16.80 21.76
CA SER A 6 -1.39 -17.46 22.74
C SER A 6 -0.48 -18.47 22.05
N VAL A 7 0.81 -18.38 22.33
CA VAL A 7 1.82 -19.32 21.82
C VAL A 7 1.74 -20.64 22.60
N GLU A 8 1.36 -20.59 23.86
CA GLU A 8 1.22 -21.71 24.78
C GLU A 8 0.16 -22.70 24.24
N VAL A 9 -1.00 -22.19 23.86
CA VAL A 9 -2.06 -23.00 23.23
C VAL A 9 -1.59 -23.67 21.95
N CYS A 10 -0.83 -22.96 21.11
CA CYS A 10 -0.25 -23.56 19.91
C CYS A 10 0.72 -24.70 20.29
N LYS A 11 1.58 -24.50 21.30
CA LYS A 11 2.51 -25.54 21.78
C LYS A 11 1.79 -26.76 22.36
N GLU A 12 0.73 -26.57 23.12
CA GLU A 12 -0.09 -27.65 23.67
C GLU A 12 -0.74 -28.48 22.56
N LEU A 13 -1.37 -27.82 21.59
CA LEU A 13 -1.99 -28.50 20.44
C LEU A 13 -0.94 -29.23 19.59
N GLU A 14 0.23 -28.63 19.37
CA GLU A 14 1.34 -29.30 18.68
C GLU A 14 1.86 -30.51 19.46
N ALA A 15 1.97 -30.43 20.78
CA ALA A 15 2.34 -31.56 21.63
C ALA A 15 1.32 -32.70 21.52
N GLY A 16 0.02 -32.39 21.50
CA GLY A 16 -1.05 -33.35 21.24
C GLY A 16 -0.93 -34.03 19.87
N VAL A 17 -0.60 -33.28 18.82
CA VAL A 17 -0.36 -33.85 17.48
C VAL A 17 0.87 -34.76 17.47
N ARG A 18 1.95 -34.40 18.17
CA ARG A 18 3.16 -35.25 18.30
C ARG A 18 2.86 -36.52 19.10
N ALA A 19 2.08 -36.41 20.18
CA ALA A 19 1.64 -37.54 21.01
C ALA A 19 0.75 -38.53 20.24
N ALA A 20 0.06 -38.06 19.20
CA ALA A 20 -0.71 -38.94 18.30
C ALA A 20 0.16 -39.92 17.50
N LYS A 21 1.50 -39.77 17.49
CA LYS A 21 2.49 -40.69 16.86
C LYS A 21 2.08 -41.08 15.43
N LEU A 22 1.71 -40.08 14.62
CA LEU A 22 1.36 -40.31 13.23
C LEU A 22 2.61 -40.64 12.40
N TYR A 23 2.45 -41.50 11.40
CA TYR A 23 3.54 -41.82 10.48
C TYR A 23 3.95 -40.63 9.60
N ARG A 24 3.00 -39.76 9.21
CA ARG A 24 3.33 -38.54 8.46
C ARG A 24 3.87 -37.45 9.40
N PRO A 25 4.76 -36.57 8.93
CA PRO A 25 5.19 -35.41 9.70
C PRO A 25 4.02 -34.45 9.96
N MET A 26 4.10 -33.76 11.10
CA MET A 26 3.18 -32.67 11.44
C MET A 26 3.31 -31.53 10.42
N ARG A 27 2.18 -30.97 10.02
CA ARG A 27 2.19 -29.80 9.14
C ARG A 27 2.49 -28.54 9.95
N VAL A 28 3.56 -27.84 9.60
CA VAL A 28 3.90 -26.53 10.16
C VAL A 28 3.67 -25.45 9.10
N SER A 29 2.90 -24.42 9.46
CA SER A 29 2.62 -23.26 8.60
C SER A 29 3.59 -22.10 8.85
N ARG A 30 3.93 -21.87 10.11
CA ARG A 30 4.91 -20.89 10.60
C ARG A 30 5.48 -21.32 11.94
N TYR A 31 6.59 -20.71 12.36
CA TYR A 31 7.19 -20.93 13.67
C TYR A 31 6.78 -19.86 14.68
N ASP A 32 6.62 -20.26 15.95
CA ASP A 32 6.27 -19.36 17.05
C ASP A 32 7.49 -19.06 17.93
N ALA A 33 7.37 -18.04 18.78
CA ALA A 33 8.42 -17.64 19.71
C ALA A 33 8.88 -18.81 20.61
N GLY A 34 10.20 -18.93 20.77
CA GLY A 34 10.88 -20.01 21.48
C GLY A 34 11.03 -21.30 20.68
N THR A 35 10.66 -21.35 19.40
CA THR A 35 10.93 -22.53 18.56
C THR A 35 12.42 -22.60 18.23
N GLU A 36 13.02 -23.76 18.49
CA GLU A 36 14.40 -24.07 18.10
C GLU A 36 14.43 -24.62 16.66
N LEU A 37 15.35 -24.06 15.87
CA LEU A 37 15.56 -24.38 14.48
C LEU A 37 17.04 -24.72 14.29
N ILE A 38 17.32 -25.79 13.56
CA ILE A 38 18.67 -26.22 13.23
C ILE A 38 18.71 -26.35 11.72
N TYR A 39 19.66 -25.65 11.09
CA TYR A 39 19.81 -25.66 9.64
C TYR A 39 21.28 -25.85 9.27
N ASP A 40 21.51 -26.64 8.23
CA ASP A 40 22.79 -26.62 7.51
C ASP A 40 22.75 -25.42 6.55
N VAL A 41 23.49 -24.38 6.92
CA VAL A 41 23.53 -23.09 6.22
C VAL A 41 24.71 -23.08 5.26
N SER A 42 24.43 -22.90 3.98
CA SER A 42 25.43 -22.70 2.92
C SER A 42 25.90 -21.25 2.93
N CYS A 43 27.22 -21.06 2.99
CA CYS A 43 27.85 -19.74 2.92
C CYS A 43 27.62 -19.08 1.55
N VAL A 44 27.69 -17.75 1.52
CA VAL A 44 27.53 -16.91 0.32
C VAL A 44 28.87 -16.23 0.04
N GLY A 45 29.50 -16.51 -1.10
CA GLY A 45 30.81 -15.95 -1.46
C GLY A 45 32.00 -16.70 -0.84
N GLN A 46 31.75 -17.79 -0.11
CA GLN A 46 32.77 -18.68 0.46
C GLN A 46 32.33 -20.13 0.30
N LYS A 47 33.29 -21.03 0.11
CA LYS A 47 33.03 -22.48 0.10
C LYS A 47 32.88 -22.98 1.53
N GLY A 48 31.68 -23.44 1.88
CA GLY A 48 31.45 -24.08 3.16
C GLY A 48 29.97 -24.18 3.53
N THR A 49 29.67 -25.11 4.42
CA THR A 49 28.39 -25.25 5.10
C THR A 49 28.64 -25.28 6.60
N ALA A 50 27.86 -24.56 7.39
CA ALA A 50 27.90 -24.66 8.85
C ALA A 50 26.52 -25.02 9.40
N ARG A 51 26.50 -25.80 10.47
CA ARG A 51 25.24 -26.11 11.17
C ARG A 51 24.96 -25.02 12.18
N VAL A 52 23.85 -24.32 12.00
CA VAL A 52 23.47 -23.15 12.81
C VAL A 52 22.23 -23.49 13.64
N HIS A 53 22.34 -23.28 14.95
CA HIS A 53 21.26 -23.42 15.91
C HIS A 53 20.66 -22.03 16.19
N LEU A 54 19.35 -21.92 15.99
CA LEU A 54 18.60 -20.68 16.07
C LEU A 54 17.39 -20.84 16.99
N THR A 55 17.09 -19.82 17.77
CA THR A 55 15.82 -19.70 18.50
C THR A 55 15.01 -18.56 17.93
N VAL A 56 13.75 -18.83 17.58
CA VAL A 56 12.82 -17.80 17.10
C VAL A 56 12.44 -16.89 18.26
N GLU A 57 12.81 -15.61 18.18
CA GLU A 57 12.34 -14.61 19.15
C GLU A 57 10.94 -14.13 18.79
N LYS A 58 10.72 -13.86 17.50
CA LYS A 58 9.46 -13.27 17.04
C LYS A 58 9.21 -13.52 15.56
N PHE A 59 7.96 -13.82 15.22
CA PHE A 59 7.46 -13.71 13.85
C PHE A 59 7.15 -12.23 13.53
N VAL A 60 7.81 -11.68 12.52
CA VAL A 60 7.72 -10.25 12.17
C VAL A 60 6.55 -10.00 11.22
N GLY A 61 6.43 -10.85 10.20
CA GLY A 61 5.38 -10.75 9.18
C GLY A 61 5.65 -11.67 7.99
N GLY A 62 4.70 -11.72 7.05
CA GLY A 62 4.88 -12.47 5.82
C GLY A 62 4.12 -11.85 4.65
N GLY A 63 4.80 -11.76 3.51
CA GLY A 63 4.25 -11.28 2.24
C GLY A 63 4.23 -12.39 1.19
N PHE A 64 4.11 -12.00 -0.08
CA PHE A 64 4.17 -12.96 -1.19
C PHE A 64 5.57 -13.58 -1.38
N ALA A 65 6.64 -12.86 -1.01
CA ALA A 65 8.00 -13.38 -1.13
C ALA A 65 8.36 -14.43 -0.05
N GLY A 66 7.70 -14.39 1.11
CA GLY A 66 8.02 -15.29 2.21
C GLY A 66 7.64 -14.72 3.58
N GLN A 67 8.11 -15.41 4.61
CA GLN A 67 7.92 -15.11 6.03
C GLN A 67 9.24 -14.65 6.65
N VAL A 68 9.20 -13.62 7.50
CA VAL A 68 10.37 -13.07 8.18
C VAL A 68 10.26 -13.26 9.68
N TYR A 69 11.34 -13.73 10.28
CA TYR A 69 11.47 -13.98 11.72
C TYR A 69 12.69 -13.24 12.26
N ARG A 70 12.59 -12.76 13.50
CA ARG A 70 13.73 -12.35 14.31
C ARG A 70 14.21 -13.59 15.07
N VAL A 71 15.47 -13.96 14.89
CA VAL A 71 16.05 -15.17 15.49
C VAL A 71 17.33 -14.82 16.25
N LYS A 72 17.61 -15.57 17.30
CA LYS A 72 18.86 -15.50 18.05
C LYS A 72 19.67 -16.75 17.79
N THR A 73 20.95 -16.59 17.49
CA THR A 73 21.85 -17.74 17.29
C THR A 73 22.28 -18.30 18.65
N THR A 74 22.06 -19.60 18.86
CA THR A 74 22.41 -20.29 20.12
C THR A 74 23.64 -21.18 20.00
N GLY A 75 24.03 -21.56 18.78
CA GLY A 75 25.20 -22.39 18.52
C GLY A 75 25.55 -22.41 17.02
N ILE A 76 26.83 -22.57 16.72
CA ILE A 76 27.35 -22.66 15.34
C ILE A 76 28.41 -23.77 15.33
N GLU A 77 28.22 -24.77 14.47
CA GLU A 77 29.21 -25.81 14.18
C GLU A 77 29.79 -25.54 12.78
N GLY A 78 31.04 -25.05 12.73
CA GLY A 78 31.70 -24.57 11.51
C GLY A 78 31.97 -23.06 11.57
N GLN A 79 32.36 -22.47 10.45
CA GLN A 79 32.66 -21.05 10.34
C GLN A 79 31.85 -20.41 9.22
N ILE A 80 31.12 -19.34 9.55
CA ILE A 80 30.44 -18.46 8.59
C ILE A 80 30.84 -17.03 8.96
N GLU A 81 31.38 -16.28 8.02
CA GLU A 81 31.75 -14.88 8.24
C GLU A 81 30.55 -14.03 8.68
N GLY A 82 30.73 -13.22 9.72
CA GLY A 82 29.71 -12.34 10.26
C GLY A 82 28.64 -13.01 11.12
N LEU A 83 28.73 -14.33 11.34
CA LEU A 83 27.84 -15.07 12.24
C LEU A 83 28.49 -15.33 13.60
N GLU A 84 27.81 -14.87 14.64
CA GLU A 84 28.24 -14.95 16.04
C GLU A 84 27.14 -15.56 16.91
N VAL A 85 27.54 -16.40 17.86
CA VAL A 85 26.66 -16.96 18.89
C VAL A 85 26.17 -15.84 19.82
N GLY A 86 24.88 -15.87 20.17
CA GLY A 86 24.23 -14.90 21.04
C GLY A 86 23.67 -13.66 20.33
N ARG A 87 24.01 -13.44 19.05
CA ARG A 87 23.56 -12.29 18.28
C ARG A 87 22.23 -12.53 17.56
N ILE A 88 21.56 -11.44 17.18
CA ILE A 88 20.24 -11.43 16.55
C ILE A 88 20.36 -11.27 15.03
N TYR A 89 19.58 -12.07 14.31
CA TYR A 89 19.55 -12.12 12.85
C TYR A 89 18.11 -12.11 12.33
N GLY A 90 17.97 -11.75 11.06
CA GLY A 90 16.75 -11.96 10.30
C GLY A 90 16.77 -13.33 9.63
N LEU A 91 15.72 -14.12 9.81
CA LEU A 91 15.51 -15.38 9.09
C LEU A 91 14.34 -15.18 8.12
N LYS A 92 14.56 -15.36 6.81
CA LYS A 92 13.49 -15.32 5.81
C LYS A 92 13.27 -16.71 5.22
N ILE A 93 12.06 -17.24 5.33
CA ILE A 93 11.65 -18.50 4.68
C ILE A 93 10.78 -18.15 3.48
N LEU A 94 11.16 -18.60 2.28
CA LEU A 94 10.64 -18.14 0.98
C LEU A 94 9.27 -18.73 0.60
N ILE A 95 8.41 -18.92 1.60
CA ILE A 95 7.04 -19.44 1.48
C ILE A 95 6.07 -18.52 2.22
N PRO A 96 4.96 -18.08 1.60
CA PRO A 96 3.98 -17.23 2.27
C PRO A 96 3.28 -17.99 3.39
N PRO A 97 2.92 -17.31 4.50
CA PRO A 97 2.17 -17.95 5.59
C PRO A 97 0.73 -18.26 5.16
N SER A 98 0.15 -17.40 4.32
CA SER A 98 -1.22 -17.56 3.81
C SER A 98 -1.29 -18.54 2.65
N GLY A 99 -2.23 -19.50 2.75
CA GLY A 99 -2.52 -20.45 1.68
C GLY A 99 -2.99 -19.78 0.39
N PHE A 100 -3.79 -18.71 0.49
CA PHE A 100 -4.24 -17.92 -0.65
C PHE A 100 -3.05 -17.22 -1.34
N SER A 101 -2.23 -16.50 -0.57
CA SER A 101 -1.06 -15.78 -1.12
C SER A 101 -0.08 -16.74 -1.80
N ARG A 102 0.13 -17.93 -1.22
CA ARG A 102 0.94 -18.99 -1.84
C ARG A 102 0.34 -19.49 -3.15
N LEU A 103 -0.96 -19.75 -3.19
CA LEU A 103 -1.64 -20.21 -4.41
C LEU A 103 -1.56 -19.17 -5.52
N PHE A 104 -1.93 -17.92 -5.21
CA PHE A 104 -1.94 -16.81 -6.16
C PHE A 104 -0.55 -16.55 -6.74
N ARG A 105 0.48 -16.42 -5.89
CA ARG A 105 1.87 -16.28 -6.36
C ARG A 105 2.30 -17.42 -7.26
N ASN A 106 2.06 -18.65 -6.83
CA ASN A 106 2.51 -19.82 -7.58
C ASN A 106 1.81 -19.92 -8.94
N LEU A 107 0.55 -19.50 -9.03
CA LEU A 107 -0.19 -19.42 -10.29
C LEU A 107 0.45 -18.40 -11.24
N LEU A 108 0.74 -17.18 -10.77
CA LEU A 108 1.38 -16.15 -11.59
C LEU A 108 2.77 -16.58 -12.08
N TYR A 109 3.58 -17.17 -11.18
CA TYR A 109 4.90 -17.68 -11.55
C TYR A 109 4.79 -18.83 -12.55
N PHE A 110 3.81 -19.72 -12.39
CA PHE A 110 3.56 -20.82 -13.33
C PHE A 110 3.15 -20.32 -14.71
N ILE A 111 2.28 -19.30 -14.79
CA ILE A 111 1.92 -18.67 -16.07
C ILE A 111 3.15 -18.09 -16.75
N GLY A 112 4.05 -17.46 -15.98
CA GLY A 112 5.26 -16.85 -16.51
C GLY A 112 6.33 -17.86 -16.98
N PHE A 113 6.68 -18.83 -16.14
CA PHE A 113 7.87 -19.68 -16.31
C PHE A 113 7.56 -21.19 -16.41
N GLN A 114 6.29 -21.59 -16.37
CA GLN A 114 5.83 -22.98 -16.45
C GLN A 114 6.47 -23.90 -15.38
N ALA A 115 6.85 -23.31 -14.25
CA ALA A 115 7.59 -23.96 -13.18
C ALA A 115 7.00 -23.59 -11.80
N PRO A 116 7.30 -24.37 -10.74
CA PRO A 116 7.09 -23.89 -9.36
C PRO A 116 7.98 -22.68 -9.06
N PHE A 117 7.54 -21.85 -8.11
CA PHE A 117 8.27 -20.66 -7.65
C PHE A 117 9.70 -21.04 -7.20
N GLN A 118 10.70 -20.62 -7.97
CA GLN A 118 12.05 -21.19 -7.89
C GLN A 118 12.79 -20.82 -6.61
N GLN A 119 12.68 -19.59 -6.14
CA GLN A 119 13.23 -19.18 -4.84
C GLN A 119 12.71 -20.02 -3.67
N GLN A 120 11.51 -20.62 -3.77
CA GLN A 120 11.03 -21.55 -2.76
C GLN A 120 11.69 -22.93 -2.88
N VAL A 121 11.91 -23.44 -4.10
CA VAL A 121 12.15 -24.88 -4.32
C VAL A 121 13.53 -25.22 -4.85
N ASN A 122 14.30 -24.23 -5.31
CA ASN A 122 15.58 -24.41 -5.94
C ASN A 122 16.67 -23.68 -5.13
N PRO A 123 17.55 -24.44 -4.43
CA PRO A 123 18.65 -23.86 -3.67
C PRO A 123 19.58 -22.97 -4.51
N ALA A 124 19.79 -23.29 -5.79
CA ALA A 124 20.60 -22.47 -6.69
C ALA A 124 19.96 -21.09 -6.93
N ALA A 125 18.62 -21.02 -7.03
CA ALA A 125 17.89 -19.76 -7.18
C ALA A 125 17.99 -18.88 -5.91
N ALA A 126 17.86 -19.49 -4.73
CA ALA A 126 18.05 -18.79 -3.46
C ALA A 126 19.50 -18.28 -3.31
N LYS A 127 20.47 -19.11 -3.68
CA LYS A 127 21.90 -18.77 -3.63
C LYS A 127 22.26 -17.67 -4.63
N ALA A 128 21.80 -17.74 -5.88
CA ALA A 128 22.01 -16.70 -6.89
C ALA A 128 21.48 -15.34 -6.41
N GLY A 129 20.29 -15.30 -5.83
CA GLY A 129 19.75 -14.07 -5.24
C GLY A 129 20.61 -13.52 -4.09
N ALA A 130 21.21 -14.40 -3.28
CA ALA A 130 22.08 -14.00 -2.17
C ALA A 130 23.42 -13.42 -2.67
N LEU A 131 23.98 -14.04 -3.70
CA LEU A 131 25.22 -13.57 -4.34
C LEU A 131 25.04 -12.24 -5.05
N TRP A 132 23.92 -12.05 -5.78
CA TRP A 132 23.54 -10.75 -6.33
C TRP A 132 23.52 -9.67 -5.24
N GLN A 133 22.92 -9.96 -4.09
CA GLN A 133 22.83 -9.01 -2.98
C GLN A 133 24.22 -8.65 -2.40
N LYS A 134 25.14 -9.61 -2.25
CA LYS A 134 26.53 -9.34 -1.83
C LYS A 134 27.25 -8.40 -2.79
N LEU A 135 27.13 -8.65 -4.10
CA LEU A 135 27.76 -7.80 -5.12
C LEU A 135 27.13 -6.41 -5.15
N ILE A 136 25.79 -6.31 -5.08
CA ILE A 136 25.07 -5.04 -4.99
C ILE A 136 25.49 -4.25 -3.74
N ARG A 137 25.69 -4.93 -2.61
CA ARG A 137 26.20 -4.30 -1.37
C ARG A 137 27.58 -3.68 -1.58
N ARG A 138 28.48 -4.34 -2.33
CA ARG A 138 29.77 -3.75 -2.70
C ARG A 138 29.61 -2.58 -3.69
N GLY A 139 28.70 -2.68 -4.66
CA GLY A 139 28.35 -1.55 -5.53
C GLY A 139 27.79 -0.35 -4.75
N ALA A 140 27.05 -0.59 -3.67
CA ALA A 140 26.52 0.46 -2.81
C ALA A 140 27.63 1.22 -2.07
N LYS A 141 28.74 0.56 -1.69
CA LYS A 141 29.94 1.23 -1.17
C LYS A 141 30.48 2.27 -2.15
N ILE A 142 30.50 1.95 -3.44
CA ILE A 142 31.01 2.85 -4.48
C ILE A 142 30.05 4.02 -4.69
N ARG A 143 28.75 3.76 -4.76
CA ARG A 143 27.73 4.79 -5.03
C ARG A 143 27.45 5.70 -3.84
N PHE A 144 27.38 5.15 -2.64
CA PHE A 144 26.94 5.84 -1.42
C PHE A 144 28.06 6.02 -0.37
N GLY A 145 29.24 5.46 -0.60
CA GLY A 145 30.34 5.48 0.38
C GLY A 145 30.18 4.49 1.54
N ASP A 146 29.08 3.73 1.60
CA ASP A 146 28.76 2.85 2.73
C ASP A 146 28.13 1.53 2.26
N GLU A 147 28.71 0.40 2.68
CA GLU A 147 28.12 -0.92 2.43
C GLU A 147 26.84 -1.15 3.25
N ASN A 148 26.66 -0.46 4.37
CA ASN A 148 25.48 -0.61 5.23
C ASN A 148 24.21 -0.01 4.63
N ALA A 149 24.34 0.65 3.47
CA ALA A 149 23.22 1.06 2.61
C ALA A 149 22.45 -0.14 2.03
N VAL A 150 23.02 -1.35 2.06
CA VAL A 150 22.35 -2.60 1.67
C VAL A 150 22.49 -3.60 2.80
N VAL A 151 21.36 -4.21 3.21
CA VAL A 151 21.37 -5.22 4.27
C VAL A 151 22.25 -6.41 3.90
N ASP A 152 23.01 -6.94 4.85
CA ASP A 152 23.88 -8.09 4.58
C ASP A 152 23.12 -9.43 4.60
N ILE A 153 23.66 -10.42 3.88
CA ILE A 153 23.17 -11.81 3.85
C ILE A 153 24.32 -12.76 4.20
N TYR A 154 24.10 -13.66 5.15
CA TYR A 154 25.14 -14.55 5.64
C TYR A 154 25.08 -15.94 5.01
N GLY A 155 23.88 -16.41 4.67
CA GLY A 155 23.72 -17.79 4.21
C GLY A 155 22.35 -18.12 3.67
N THR A 156 22.29 -19.24 2.94
CA THR A 156 21.04 -19.84 2.44
C THR A 156 20.88 -21.25 3.00
N PHE A 157 19.65 -21.70 3.20
CA PHE A 157 19.36 -23.02 3.76
C PHE A 157 18.05 -23.61 3.19
N VAL A 158 17.80 -24.88 3.49
CA VAL A 158 16.54 -25.56 3.16
C VAL A 158 15.77 -25.88 4.44
N ASP A 159 14.55 -25.36 4.54
CA ASP A 159 13.60 -25.75 5.58
C ASP A 159 12.79 -26.97 5.13
N GLU A 160 13.16 -28.14 5.63
CA GLU A 160 12.46 -29.39 5.34
C GLU A 160 11.09 -29.51 6.03
N LYS A 161 10.77 -28.71 7.06
CA LYS A 161 9.46 -28.81 7.73
C LYS A 161 8.38 -28.08 6.93
N GLN A 162 8.69 -26.86 6.46
CA GLN A 162 7.79 -26.06 5.63
C GLN A 162 7.93 -26.37 4.14
N GLY A 163 9.05 -26.98 3.74
CA GLY A 163 9.36 -27.35 2.37
C GLY A 163 9.67 -26.14 1.48
N SER A 164 10.64 -25.34 1.93
CA SER A 164 11.06 -24.09 1.29
C SER A 164 12.53 -23.81 1.53
N CYS A 165 13.20 -23.17 0.58
CA CYS A 165 14.47 -22.52 0.82
C CYS A 165 14.25 -21.30 1.75
N GLY A 166 15.32 -20.89 2.42
CA GLY A 166 15.36 -19.72 3.28
C GLY A 166 16.74 -19.07 3.29
N GLU A 167 16.80 -17.92 3.94
CA GLU A 167 17.96 -17.04 3.99
C GLU A 167 18.17 -16.49 5.39
N LEU A 168 19.42 -16.45 5.83
CA LEU A 168 19.85 -15.85 7.08
C LEU A 168 20.57 -14.52 6.77
N ARG A 169 20.08 -13.43 7.35
CA ARG A 169 20.45 -12.06 6.98
C ARG A 169 20.65 -11.18 8.20
N GLU A 170 21.27 -10.03 8.00
CA GLU A 170 21.39 -9.00 9.02
C GLU A 170 20.01 -8.56 9.51
N TRP A 171 19.88 -8.40 10.83
CA TRP A 171 18.71 -7.78 11.43
C TRP A 171 18.89 -6.26 11.50
N VAL A 172 18.09 -5.54 10.72
CA VAL A 172 18.06 -4.08 10.74
C VAL A 172 17.05 -3.60 11.78
N GLU A 173 17.55 -3.05 12.89
CA GLU A 173 16.72 -2.27 13.82
C GLU A 173 16.41 -0.91 13.17
N GLY A 174 15.26 -0.81 12.48
CA GLY A 174 14.90 0.37 11.70
C GLY A 174 13.40 0.59 11.53
N ARG A 175 13.04 1.75 10.97
CA ARG A 175 11.67 2.17 10.63
C ARG A 175 11.59 2.57 9.16
N THR A 176 10.40 2.58 8.56
CA THR A 176 10.25 2.92 7.13
C THR A 176 10.56 4.38 6.84
N TRP A 177 9.80 5.31 7.41
CA TRP A 177 10.08 6.75 7.42
C TRP A 177 9.10 7.50 8.33
N ARG A 178 9.36 8.78 8.63
CA ARG A 178 8.41 9.66 9.32
C ARG A 178 7.51 10.38 8.33
N LEU A 179 6.27 10.62 8.75
CA LEU A 179 5.38 11.54 8.05
C LEU A 179 5.73 12.96 8.51
N GLU A 180 6.33 13.74 7.62
CA GLU A 180 6.86 15.08 7.91
C GLU A 180 5.83 16.16 7.58
N VAL A 181 5.68 17.10 8.51
CA VAL A 181 4.85 18.30 8.31
C VAL A 181 5.52 19.20 7.29
N ASP A 182 4.76 19.59 6.27
CA ASP A 182 5.23 20.53 5.24
C ASP A 182 4.14 21.56 4.93
N GLU A 183 4.45 22.83 5.17
CA GLU A 183 3.57 23.96 4.85
C GLU A 183 3.81 24.52 3.43
N ARG A 184 4.75 23.93 2.68
CA ARG A 184 5.17 24.34 1.34
C ARG A 184 5.17 23.14 0.38
N MET A 185 4.04 22.43 0.34
CA MET A 185 3.80 21.33 -0.61
C MET A 185 3.95 21.74 -2.08
N ASP A 186 3.85 23.03 -2.35
CA ASP A 186 4.09 23.63 -3.65
C ASP A 186 5.56 23.64 -4.04
N LEU A 187 6.46 24.03 -3.13
CA LEU A 187 7.90 23.88 -3.32
C LEU A 187 8.28 22.41 -3.44
N LEU A 188 7.68 21.54 -2.63
CA LEU A 188 7.91 20.09 -2.77
C LEU A 188 7.48 19.60 -4.15
N ARG A 189 6.32 20.04 -4.67
CA ARG A 189 5.88 19.68 -6.03
C ARG A 189 6.81 20.24 -7.12
N GLN A 190 7.28 21.47 -6.98
CA GLN A 190 8.27 22.07 -7.89
C GLN A 190 9.55 21.26 -7.88
N TRP A 191 10.13 20.99 -6.71
CA TRP A 191 11.29 20.11 -6.57
C TRP A 191 11.08 18.74 -7.23
N GLN A 192 9.90 18.14 -7.07
CA GLN A 192 9.58 16.86 -7.73
C GLN A 192 9.51 16.96 -9.26
N HIS A 193 9.17 18.13 -9.79
CA HIS A 193 9.13 18.42 -11.22
C HIS A 193 10.53 18.74 -11.75
N ASP A 194 11.27 19.60 -11.07
CA ASP A 194 12.64 19.99 -11.42
C ASP A 194 13.56 18.77 -11.46
N GLN A 195 13.46 17.89 -10.45
CA GLN A 195 14.16 16.61 -10.44
C GLN A 195 13.78 15.69 -11.63
N LYS A 196 12.56 15.76 -12.15
CA LYS A 196 12.20 15.01 -13.36
C LYS A 196 12.83 15.63 -14.60
N THR A 197 12.87 16.96 -14.67
CA THR A 197 13.43 17.70 -15.79
C THR A 197 14.95 17.55 -15.85
N GLU A 198 15.66 17.71 -14.73
CA GLU A 198 17.11 17.45 -14.61
C GLU A 198 17.46 16.02 -15.06
N ASN A 199 16.71 15.03 -14.59
CA ASN A 199 16.90 13.63 -14.99
C ASN A 199 16.66 13.36 -16.49
N ILE A 200 15.76 14.12 -17.13
CA ILE A 200 15.53 14.03 -18.58
C ILE A 200 16.69 14.69 -19.33
N SER A 201 17.15 15.86 -18.89
CA SER A 201 18.28 16.57 -19.50
C SER A 201 19.57 15.77 -19.41
N GLN A 202 19.93 15.27 -18.22
CA GLN A 202 21.11 14.41 -18.03
C GLN A 202 21.06 13.16 -18.91
N ARG A 203 19.90 12.50 -19.05
CA ARG A 203 19.76 11.34 -19.97
C ARG A 203 19.86 11.69 -21.44
N THR A 204 19.58 12.94 -21.81
CA THR A 204 19.66 13.41 -23.20
C THR A 204 21.11 13.78 -23.54
N GLU A 205 21.83 14.39 -22.61
CA GLU A 205 23.27 14.67 -22.72
C GLU A 205 24.12 13.39 -22.74
N ASP A 206 23.82 12.42 -21.87
CA ASP A 206 24.52 11.14 -21.78
C ASP A 206 24.26 10.24 -23.02
N ARG A 207 23.09 10.42 -23.67
CA ARG A 207 22.83 9.85 -25.02
C ARG A 207 23.59 10.57 -26.12
N GLY A 208 23.75 11.89 -26.04
CA GLY A 208 24.53 12.69 -27.00
C GLY A 208 26.03 12.42 -26.95
N GLN A 209 26.57 12.14 -25.76
CA GLN A 209 27.97 11.73 -25.59
C GLN A 209 28.25 10.31 -26.10
N ARG A 210 27.28 9.38 -26.00
CA ARG A 210 27.44 8.02 -26.58
C ARG A 210 27.43 7.99 -28.11
N THR A 211 26.94 9.03 -28.78
CA THR A 211 26.99 9.14 -30.25
C THR A 211 28.28 9.78 -30.80
N ASN A 212 29.16 10.30 -29.93
CA ASN A 212 30.41 10.96 -30.34
C ASN A 212 31.66 10.20 -29.89
N TYR A 213 31.77 8.92 -30.27
CA TYR A 213 33.04 8.18 -30.28
C TYR A 213 33.59 8.03 -31.71
N LEU A 214 33.61 9.12 -32.48
CA LEU A 214 34.41 9.23 -33.71
C LEU A 214 34.76 10.71 -33.94
N ALA A 215 35.80 11.20 -33.25
CA ALA A 215 36.79 12.20 -33.69
C ALA A 215 37.55 12.79 -32.48
N PRO A 216 38.89 12.89 -32.49
CA PRO A 216 39.63 13.65 -31.51
C PRO A 216 39.82 15.10 -31.98
N GLY A 217 39.57 16.07 -31.10
CA GLY A 217 40.08 17.43 -31.30
C GLY A 217 39.27 18.55 -30.65
N LEU A 218 40.00 19.38 -29.91
CA LEU A 218 39.74 20.80 -29.57
C LEU A 218 38.96 21.11 -28.28
N THR A 219 39.77 21.34 -27.24
CA THR A 219 39.72 22.42 -26.23
C THR A 219 38.50 23.34 -26.16
N GLY A 220 37.96 23.54 -24.95
CA GLY A 220 37.15 24.73 -24.64
C GLY A 220 36.52 24.75 -23.25
N GLY A 221 37.16 25.46 -22.31
CA GLY A 221 36.50 26.28 -21.29
C GLY A 221 35.76 25.60 -20.13
N SER A 222 36.46 25.41 -19.01
CA SER A 222 35.84 25.35 -17.69
C SER A 222 35.21 26.70 -17.34
N GLN A 223 33.89 26.84 -17.58
CA GLN A 223 33.11 27.90 -16.94
C GLN A 223 32.66 27.42 -15.56
N ASP A 224 33.44 27.86 -14.59
CA ASP A 224 33.06 28.00 -13.19
C ASP A 224 31.72 28.77 -13.10
N ARG A 225 30.64 28.06 -12.72
CA ARG A 225 29.38 28.68 -12.30
C ARG A 225 29.29 28.61 -10.78
N SER A 226 30.11 29.40 -10.12
CA SER A 226 29.76 30.02 -8.85
C SER A 226 28.67 31.09 -9.10
N GLN A 227 27.42 30.67 -9.31
CA GLN A 227 26.28 31.58 -9.32
C GLN A 227 25.50 31.42 -8.02
N GLY A 228 25.62 32.46 -7.18
CA GLY A 228 24.61 32.96 -6.26
C GLY A 228 23.88 31.93 -5.41
N THR A 229 24.31 31.79 -4.16
CA THR A 229 23.41 31.46 -3.05
C THR A 229 22.38 32.58 -2.89
N GLU A 230 21.37 32.61 -3.77
CA GLU A 230 20.06 33.07 -3.35
C GLU A 230 19.64 32.16 -2.20
N ASP A 231 19.10 32.73 -1.11
CA ASP A 231 18.53 31.97 0.00
C ASP A 231 17.42 31.05 -0.53
N ILE A 232 17.79 29.83 -0.94
CA ILE A 232 16.85 28.78 -1.29
C ILE A 232 16.15 28.42 0.01
N GLN A 233 14.96 28.99 0.22
CA GLN A 233 14.11 28.61 1.34
C GLN A 233 14.04 27.07 1.39
N PRO A 234 14.37 26.44 2.53
CA PRO A 234 14.52 25.01 2.58
C PRO A 234 13.21 24.33 2.20
N VAL A 235 13.24 23.53 1.14
CA VAL A 235 12.11 22.69 0.73
C VAL A 235 11.76 21.75 1.88
N GLY A 236 10.48 21.62 2.23
CA GLY A 236 10.03 20.77 3.33
C GLY A 236 10.24 19.26 3.09
N SER A 237 9.84 18.46 4.07
CA SER A 237 9.95 16.99 4.07
C SER A 237 11.34 16.43 3.72
N PRO A 238 12.39 16.73 4.50
CA PRO A 238 13.75 16.30 4.21
C PRO A 238 13.95 14.78 4.19
N GLU A 239 13.30 14.01 5.08
CA GLU A 239 13.39 12.54 5.10
C GLU A 239 12.71 11.92 3.86
N TYR A 240 11.56 12.45 3.44
CA TYR A 240 10.91 12.05 2.19
C TYR A 240 11.84 12.27 0.98
N ARG A 241 12.45 13.46 0.90
CA ARG A 241 13.35 13.83 -0.21
C ARG A 241 14.59 12.96 -0.22
N ALA A 242 15.23 12.79 0.95
CA ALA A 242 16.40 11.94 1.11
C ALA A 242 16.12 10.49 0.70
N LYS A 243 15.00 9.91 1.17
CA LYS A 243 14.63 8.55 0.79
C LYS A 243 14.32 8.42 -0.70
N ARG A 244 13.64 9.40 -1.29
CA ARG A 244 13.36 9.39 -2.73
C ARG A 244 14.64 9.45 -3.56
N LYS A 245 15.60 10.30 -3.16
CA LYS A 245 16.91 10.42 -3.80
C LYS A 245 17.70 9.11 -3.67
N PHE A 246 17.81 8.58 -2.45
CA PHE A 246 18.45 7.28 -2.18
C PHE A 246 17.85 6.15 -3.05
N MET A 247 16.53 5.99 -3.06
CA MET A 247 15.88 4.95 -3.87
C MET A 247 16.10 5.15 -5.37
N HIS A 248 16.15 6.40 -5.83
CA HIS A 248 16.42 6.71 -7.24
C HIS A 248 17.86 6.33 -7.63
N GLU A 249 18.86 6.80 -6.87
CA GLU A 249 20.26 6.48 -7.07
C GLU A 249 20.52 4.97 -6.92
N PHE A 250 19.78 4.30 -6.02
CA PHE A 250 19.88 2.87 -5.83
C PHE A 250 19.32 2.09 -7.03
N VAL A 251 18.19 2.53 -7.60
CA VAL A 251 17.66 1.98 -8.84
C VAL A 251 18.64 2.16 -10.00
N GLU A 252 19.34 3.30 -10.05
CA GLU A 252 20.37 3.53 -11.06
C GLU A 252 21.58 2.62 -10.89
N LEU A 253 22.10 2.47 -9.67
CA LEU A 253 23.13 1.48 -9.35
C LEU A 253 22.71 0.08 -9.81
N LEU A 254 21.49 -0.35 -9.48
CA LEU A 254 20.97 -1.65 -9.91
C LEU A 254 20.91 -1.77 -11.44
N HIS A 255 20.55 -0.71 -12.15
CA HIS A 255 20.62 -0.72 -13.62
C HIS A 255 22.05 -0.80 -14.13
N ASP A 256 22.99 -0.06 -13.55
CA ASP A 256 24.40 -0.04 -13.95
C ASP A 256 25.05 -1.42 -13.77
N MET A 257 24.71 -2.11 -12.68
CA MET A 257 25.16 -3.47 -12.39
C MET A 257 24.40 -4.57 -13.17
N GLY A 258 23.38 -4.23 -13.95
CA GLY A 258 22.56 -5.21 -14.68
C GLY A 258 21.49 -5.91 -13.85
N ALA A 259 21.27 -5.51 -12.60
CA ALA A 259 20.24 -6.00 -11.68
C ALA A 259 18.85 -5.38 -11.94
N TYR A 260 18.43 -5.30 -13.20
CA TYR A 260 17.24 -4.53 -13.60
C TYR A 260 15.93 -4.98 -12.95
N GLU A 261 15.73 -6.29 -12.79
CA GLU A 261 14.48 -6.82 -12.24
C GLU A 261 14.44 -6.69 -10.71
N PHE A 262 15.60 -6.64 -10.04
CA PHE A 262 15.71 -6.27 -8.63
C PHE A 262 15.33 -4.79 -8.42
N ALA A 263 15.69 -3.91 -9.37
CA ALA A 263 15.39 -2.48 -9.30
C ALA A 263 13.90 -2.17 -9.17
N ARG A 264 13.02 -3.03 -9.70
CA ARG A 264 11.56 -2.94 -9.54
C ARG A 264 11.13 -2.84 -8.08
N GLN A 265 11.82 -3.51 -7.16
CA GLN A 265 11.47 -3.49 -5.73
C GLN A 265 11.74 -2.14 -5.06
N TYR A 266 12.51 -1.27 -5.74
CA TYR A 266 12.93 0.05 -5.27
C TYR A 266 12.43 1.18 -6.18
N GLU A 267 11.76 0.86 -7.29
CA GLU A 267 11.15 1.84 -8.19
C GLU A 267 10.03 2.60 -7.47
N TRP A 268 10.24 3.91 -7.28
CA TRP A 268 9.34 4.78 -6.54
C TRP A 268 7.89 4.77 -7.08
N SER A 269 7.77 4.69 -8.41
CA SER A 269 6.50 4.73 -9.14
C SER A 269 5.60 3.49 -8.94
N THR A 270 6.10 2.44 -8.28
CA THR A 270 5.33 1.23 -7.99
C THR A 270 4.40 1.40 -6.79
N CYS A 271 4.54 2.47 -6.00
CA CYS A 271 3.76 2.78 -4.79
C CYS A 271 3.87 1.78 -3.63
N LYS A 272 4.64 0.69 -3.80
CA LYS A 272 4.81 -0.40 -2.83
C LYS A 272 6.28 -0.64 -2.43
N SER A 273 7.22 0.09 -3.03
CA SER A 273 8.66 -0.10 -2.84
C SER A 273 9.21 0.58 -1.58
N GLN A 274 8.49 1.55 -1.03
CA GLN A 274 8.95 2.38 0.08
C GLN A 274 9.24 1.59 1.37
N PRO A 275 8.47 0.54 1.72
CA PRO A 275 8.80 -0.32 2.87
C PRO A 275 10.10 -1.11 2.70
N ASN A 276 10.61 -1.28 1.48
CA ASN A 276 11.88 -1.96 1.19
C ASN A 276 13.11 -1.08 1.45
N ALA A 277 12.94 0.18 1.83
CA ALA A 277 14.03 1.01 2.32
C ALA A 277 13.70 1.44 3.75
N LEU A 278 14.54 1.03 4.70
CA LEU A 278 14.41 1.38 6.11
C LEU A 278 15.41 2.46 6.47
N LYS A 279 15.13 3.16 7.57
CA LYS A 279 16.05 4.05 8.26
C LYS A 279 16.45 3.41 9.59
N ARG A 280 17.75 3.20 9.79
CA ARG A 280 18.31 2.61 11.00
C ARG A 280 17.98 3.45 12.23
N LYS A 281 17.78 2.80 13.36
CA LYS A 281 17.61 3.49 14.65
C LYS A 281 18.93 4.16 15.02
N GLY A 282 18.87 5.37 15.58
CA GLY A 282 20.05 6.16 15.96
C GLY A 282 20.50 7.20 14.92
N THR A 283 19.95 7.20 13.70
CA THR A 283 20.26 8.22 12.67
C THR A 283 19.12 9.23 12.49
N GLN A 284 18.41 9.56 13.56
CA GLN A 284 17.19 10.37 13.46
C GLN A 284 17.46 11.83 13.12
N ASP A 285 18.61 12.35 13.52
CA ASP A 285 18.98 13.77 13.37
C ASP A 285 19.49 14.11 11.96
N ASP A 286 19.87 13.10 11.17
CA ASP A 286 20.28 13.24 9.77
C ASP A 286 19.22 12.63 8.85
N PRO A 287 18.49 13.42 8.03
CA PRO A 287 17.51 12.94 7.06
C PRO A 287 18.04 11.87 6.09
N SER A 288 19.28 12.02 5.60
CA SER A 288 19.98 11.10 4.69
C SER A 288 20.64 9.92 5.39
N GLY A 289 20.94 10.06 6.68
CA GLY A 289 21.71 9.08 7.45
C GLY A 289 20.97 7.77 7.71
N GLY A 290 21.67 6.64 7.52
CA GLY A 290 21.20 5.31 7.92
C GLY A 290 20.07 4.74 7.07
N LEU A 291 19.88 5.23 5.84
CA LEU A 291 19.00 4.60 4.86
C LEU A 291 19.59 3.28 4.38
N VAL A 292 18.81 2.21 4.43
CA VAL A 292 19.23 0.86 4.08
C VAL A 292 18.17 0.16 3.25
N ALA A 293 18.59 -0.35 2.08
CA ALA A 293 17.81 -1.21 1.23
C ALA A 293 17.68 -2.60 1.86
N VAL A 294 16.44 -3.05 2.02
CA VAL A 294 16.05 -4.34 2.57
C VAL A 294 15.09 -5.04 1.63
N ASP A 295 15.13 -6.37 1.64
CA ASP A 295 14.33 -7.23 0.77
C ASP A 295 14.67 -7.14 -0.73
N PHE A 296 15.30 -8.20 -1.22
CA PHE A 296 15.76 -8.33 -2.61
C PHE A 296 15.04 -9.46 -3.33
N ARG A 297 13.89 -9.94 -2.82
CA ARG A 297 13.16 -11.09 -3.36
C ARG A 297 11.79 -10.67 -3.84
N ALA A 298 11.55 -10.75 -5.15
CA ALA A 298 10.26 -10.36 -5.69
C ALA A 298 9.22 -11.41 -5.28
N GLY A 299 8.16 -10.94 -4.64
CA GLY A 299 7.06 -11.82 -4.25
C GLY A 299 6.15 -12.22 -5.43
N LEU A 300 6.15 -11.46 -6.53
CA LEU A 300 5.19 -11.60 -7.62
C LEU A 300 5.82 -11.36 -8.99
N THR A 301 5.68 -12.33 -9.88
CA THR A 301 5.99 -12.24 -11.31
C THR A 301 5.16 -11.17 -11.99
N LEU A 302 5.80 -10.35 -12.82
CA LEU A 302 5.11 -9.35 -13.63
C LEU A 302 4.77 -9.94 -14.99
N LEU A 303 3.47 -10.10 -15.23
CA LEU A 303 2.93 -10.55 -16.51
C LEU A 303 2.58 -9.34 -17.38
N PRO A 304 2.71 -9.42 -18.71
CA PRO A 304 2.51 -8.29 -19.60
C PRO A 304 1.07 -7.73 -19.58
N PHE A 305 0.10 -8.56 -19.23
CA PHE A 305 -1.32 -8.22 -19.16
C PHE A 305 -1.84 -7.98 -17.72
N LEU A 306 -0.98 -8.08 -16.70
CA LEU A 306 -1.38 -7.91 -15.29
C LEU A 306 -0.45 -6.93 -14.56
N PRO A 307 -0.49 -5.62 -14.90
CA PRO A 307 0.24 -4.60 -14.17
C PRO A 307 -0.35 -4.47 -12.75
N MET A 308 0.51 -4.65 -11.74
CA MET A 308 0.10 -4.61 -10.32
C MET A 308 0.24 -3.20 -9.71
N SER A 309 0.75 -2.23 -10.47
CA SER A 309 0.95 -0.83 -10.07
C SER A 309 1.13 0.07 -11.30
N PRO A 310 0.94 1.39 -11.19
CA PRO A 310 1.16 2.32 -12.30
C PRO A 310 2.59 2.27 -12.88
N GLY A 311 3.60 2.09 -12.03
CA GLY A 311 4.99 1.93 -12.46
C GLY A 311 5.25 0.65 -13.27
N ASP A 312 4.45 -0.41 -13.05
CA ASP A 312 4.64 -1.70 -13.74
C ASP A 312 4.42 -1.59 -15.26
N PHE A 313 3.57 -0.68 -15.75
CA PHE A 313 3.39 -0.47 -17.20
C PHE A 313 4.69 -0.08 -17.90
N LYS A 314 5.41 0.89 -17.32
CA LYS A 314 6.72 1.34 -17.81
C LYS A 314 7.75 0.22 -17.74
N LEU A 315 7.72 -0.57 -16.67
CA LEU A 315 8.63 -1.71 -16.50
C LEU A 315 8.35 -2.79 -17.54
N ILE A 316 7.08 -3.16 -17.77
CA ILE A 316 6.65 -4.10 -18.83
C ILE A 316 7.20 -3.65 -20.18
N GLY A 317 6.97 -2.39 -20.57
CA GLY A 317 7.50 -1.84 -21.83
C GLY A 317 9.02 -1.95 -21.94
N LYS A 318 9.76 -1.57 -20.89
CA LYS A 318 11.23 -1.70 -20.86
C LYS A 318 11.72 -3.14 -20.89
N GLY A 319 10.99 -4.10 -20.32
CA GLY A 319 11.31 -5.53 -20.42
C GLY A 319 11.11 -6.04 -21.83
N LEU A 320 10.00 -5.70 -22.47
CA LEU A 320 9.72 -6.07 -23.86
C LEU A 320 10.81 -5.54 -24.81
N MET A 321 11.26 -4.30 -24.62
CA MET A 321 12.39 -3.73 -25.38
C MET A 321 13.71 -4.50 -25.20
N ARG A 322 13.86 -5.25 -24.10
CA ARG A 322 15.03 -6.11 -23.82
C ARG A 322 14.79 -7.57 -24.21
N GLY A 323 13.66 -7.90 -24.82
CA GLY A 323 13.27 -9.27 -25.17
C GLY A 323 12.66 -10.08 -24.01
N SER A 324 12.42 -9.47 -22.85
CA SER A 324 11.80 -10.13 -21.69
C SER A 324 10.30 -9.86 -21.65
N ILE A 325 9.51 -10.89 -21.97
CA ILE A 325 8.03 -10.84 -21.92
C ILE A 325 7.52 -10.90 -20.48
N VAL A 326 8.23 -11.62 -19.61
CA VAL A 326 7.88 -11.86 -18.21
C VAL A 326 9.05 -11.46 -17.33
N GLN A 327 8.81 -10.59 -16.35
CA GLN A 327 9.87 -10.06 -15.48
C GLN A 327 9.79 -10.66 -14.08
N PHE A 328 10.90 -11.23 -13.61
CA PHE A 328 11.07 -11.77 -12.26
C PHE A 328 12.53 -12.10 -11.91
N ASP A 329 13.16 -11.29 -11.04
CA ASP A 329 14.46 -11.52 -10.40
C ASP A 329 15.59 -12.02 -11.33
N ARG A 330 15.64 -11.55 -12.59
CA ARG A 330 16.76 -11.75 -13.52
C ARG A 330 17.70 -10.56 -13.57
N GLY A 331 18.98 -10.83 -13.34
CA GLY A 331 20.06 -9.89 -13.63
C GLY A 331 20.66 -10.11 -15.02
N ASP A 332 21.65 -9.29 -15.37
CA ASP A 332 22.48 -9.47 -16.55
C ASP A 332 23.92 -9.74 -16.08
N PRO A 333 24.35 -11.01 -16.01
CA PRO A 333 25.69 -11.35 -15.52
C PRO A 333 26.81 -10.71 -16.34
N ALA A 334 26.62 -10.54 -17.65
CA ALA A 334 27.63 -9.93 -18.52
C ALA A 334 27.79 -8.44 -18.20
N LYS A 335 26.68 -7.73 -17.96
CA LYS A 335 26.73 -6.33 -17.52
C LYS A 335 27.32 -6.17 -16.12
N LEU A 336 27.00 -7.09 -15.21
CA LEU A 336 27.60 -7.12 -13.87
C LEU A 336 29.12 -7.32 -13.96
N GLU A 337 29.57 -8.25 -14.80
CA GLU A 337 31.00 -8.48 -15.01
C GLU A 337 31.70 -7.26 -15.59
N ALA A 338 31.10 -6.58 -16.57
CA ALA A 338 31.62 -5.32 -17.09
C ALA A 338 31.70 -4.22 -16.00
N PHE A 339 30.71 -4.14 -15.12
CA PHE A 339 30.72 -3.21 -13.97
C PHE A 339 31.84 -3.56 -12.98
N VAL A 340 32.01 -4.83 -12.63
CA VAL A 340 33.07 -5.31 -11.74
C VAL A 340 34.45 -5.01 -12.34
N GLN A 341 34.63 -5.22 -13.64
CA GLN A 341 35.89 -4.89 -14.34
C GLN A 341 36.18 -3.38 -14.33
N ALA A 342 35.16 -2.54 -14.56
CA ALA A 342 35.30 -1.09 -14.49
C ALA A 342 35.68 -0.58 -13.08
N HIS A 343 35.36 -1.35 -12.04
CA HIS A 343 35.63 -1.05 -10.63
C HIS A 343 36.55 -2.10 -9.97
N ALA A 344 37.50 -2.67 -10.70
CA ALA A 344 38.28 -3.85 -10.26
C ALA A 344 38.96 -3.69 -8.89
N ASN A 345 39.46 -2.49 -8.56
CA ASN A 345 40.09 -2.21 -7.27
C ASN A 345 39.13 -2.39 -6.09
N ASP A 346 37.85 -2.07 -6.26
CA ASP A 346 36.84 -2.16 -5.19
C ASP A 346 36.27 -3.59 -5.04
N PHE A 347 36.44 -4.44 -6.05
CA PHE A 347 35.91 -5.81 -6.12
C PHE A 347 36.99 -6.90 -6.07
N THR A 348 38.22 -6.56 -5.68
CA THR A 348 39.35 -7.51 -5.71
C THR A 348 39.05 -8.80 -4.91
N ASP A 349 38.39 -8.69 -3.76
CA ASP A 349 37.95 -9.77 -2.87
C ASP A 349 36.67 -10.51 -3.33
N MET A 350 36.02 -10.05 -4.40
CA MET A 350 34.69 -10.52 -4.82
C MET A 350 34.69 -11.35 -6.12
N HIS A 351 35.85 -11.60 -6.72
CA HIS A 351 35.97 -12.38 -7.96
C HIS A 351 35.40 -13.80 -7.82
N GLU A 352 35.70 -14.49 -6.72
CA GLU A 352 35.12 -15.83 -6.47
C GLU A 352 33.61 -15.79 -6.30
N THR A 353 33.09 -14.72 -5.67
CA THR A 353 31.65 -14.50 -5.51
C THR A 353 30.95 -14.28 -6.86
N LEU A 354 31.60 -13.57 -7.79
CA LEU A 354 31.08 -13.38 -9.15
C LEU A 354 31.04 -14.69 -9.94
N GLU A 355 32.09 -15.51 -9.88
CA GLU A 355 32.12 -16.81 -10.56
C GLU A 355 31.09 -17.79 -9.96
N GLU A 356 30.96 -17.80 -8.62
CA GLU A 356 29.92 -18.57 -7.95
C GLU A 356 28.50 -18.12 -8.38
N LEU A 357 28.31 -16.81 -8.57
CA LEU A 357 27.04 -16.27 -9.06
C LEU A 357 26.73 -16.76 -10.48
N LYS A 358 27.68 -16.67 -11.40
CA LYS A 358 27.51 -17.12 -12.79
C LYS A 358 27.05 -18.58 -12.84
N ILE A 359 27.70 -19.45 -12.05
CA ILE A 359 27.35 -20.87 -11.94
C ILE A 359 25.94 -21.05 -11.36
N ALA A 360 25.65 -20.41 -10.22
CA ALA A 360 24.35 -20.54 -9.56
C ALA A 360 23.20 -20.02 -10.44
N GLU A 361 23.43 -18.93 -11.18
CA GLU A 361 22.47 -18.30 -12.07
C GLU A 361 22.21 -19.13 -13.33
N GLN A 362 23.25 -19.73 -13.92
CA GLN A 362 23.09 -20.67 -15.02
C GLN A 362 22.27 -21.90 -14.57
N LEU A 363 22.64 -22.52 -13.46
CA LEU A 363 21.90 -23.66 -12.88
C LEU A 363 20.45 -23.31 -12.57
N TYR A 364 20.19 -22.10 -12.06
CA TYR A 364 18.83 -21.61 -11.80
C TYR A 364 18.03 -21.46 -13.11
N ARG A 365 18.58 -20.76 -14.11
CA ARG A 365 17.89 -20.45 -15.37
C ARG A 365 17.64 -21.69 -16.23
N ASP A 366 18.57 -22.63 -16.24
CA ASP A 366 18.46 -23.88 -16.98
C ASP A 366 17.58 -24.93 -16.24
N ALA A 367 17.25 -24.70 -14.97
CA ALA A 367 16.36 -25.56 -14.19
C ALA A 367 14.85 -25.34 -14.46
N ILE A 368 14.49 -24.41 -15.34
CA ILE A 368 13.09 -24.10 -15.68
C ILE A 368 12.84 -24.14 -17.19
N PRO A 369 11.60 -24.48 -17.62
CA PRO A 369 11.25 -24.52 -19.04
C PRO A 369 11.39 -23.14 -19.71
N ASP A 370 10.90 -22.09 -19.04
CA ASP A 370 10.95 -20.70 -19.50
C ASP A 370 10.95 -20.51 -21.03
N ILE A 371 9.78 -20.72 -21.62
CA ILE A 371 9.58 -20.64 -23.07
C ILE A 371 10.03 -19.29 -23.63
N THR A 372 9.97 -18.25 -22.80
CA THR A 372 10.25 -16.87 -23.22
C THR A 372 11.73 -16.57 -23.46
N HIS A 373 12.66 -17.36 -22.93
CA HIS A 373 14.10 -17.13 -23.14
C HIS A 373 14.84 -18.35 -23.71
N HIS A 374 14.37 -19.58 -23.45
CA HIS A 374 15.01 -20.78 -24.02
C HIS A 374 14.60 -21.01 -25.48
N HIS A 375 13.43 -20.55 -25.90
CA HIS A 375 12.92 -20.63 -27.28
C HIS A 375 13.17 -22.01 -27.91
N VAL A 376 13.94 -22.05 -29.01
CA VAL A 376 14.23 -23.26 -29.78
C VAL A 376 15.12 -24.27 -29.04
N ARG A 377 15.89 -23.85 -28.03
CA ARG A 377 16.77 -24.74 -27.24
C ARG A 377 15.99 -25.87 -26.58
N LEU A 378 14.71 -25.63 -26.24
CA LEU A 378 13.82 -26.63 -25.66
C LEU A 378 13.55 -27.81 -26.60
N PHE A 379 13.74 -27.69 -27.91
CA PHE A 379 13.50 -28.79 -28.85
C PHE A 379 14.73 -29.69 -29.05
N TYR A 380 15.95 -29.23 -28.77
CA TYR A 380 17.17 -29.97 -29.13
C TYR A 380 18.23 -30.08 -28.02
N SER A 381 18.27 -29.18 -27.03
CA SER A 381 19.35 -29.16 -26.04
C SER A 381 19.18 -30.25 -24.99
N ARG A 382 19.96 -31.32 -25.11
CA ARG A 382 19.97 -32.44 -24.13
C ARG A 382 20.43 -32.00 -22.74
N GLU A 383 21.42 -31.11 -22.68
CA GLU A 383 21.96 -30.57 -21.43
C GLU A 383 20.91 -29.74 -20.67
N LEU A 384 20.17 -28.89 -21.38
CA LEU A 384 19.07 -28.12 -20.80
C LEU A 384 17.98 -29.03 -20.22
N TRP A 385 17.55 -30.06 -20.97
CA TRP A 385 16.58 -31.04 -20.47
C TRP A 385 17.09 -31.79 -19.25
N SER A 386 18.35 -32.22 -19.25
CA SER A 386 18.98 -32.88 -18.09
C SER A 386 18.94 -31.97 -16.85
N THR A 387 19.34 -30.71 -17.00
CA THR A 387 19.36 -29.73 -15.91
C THR A 387 17.95 -29.42 -15.40
N MET A 388 16.98 -29.23 -16.30
CA MET A 388 15.58 -28.99 -15.96
C MET A 388 14.94 -30.15 -15.21
N LEU A 389 15.18 -31.39 -15.65
CA LEU A 389 14.65 -32.58 -14.98
C LEU A 389 15.30 -32.78 -13.61
N ASN A 390 16.62 -32.58 -13.49
CA ASN A 390 17.33 -32.63 -12.23
C ASN A 390 16.84 -31.54 -11.25
N GLY A 391 16.63 -30.32 -11.74
CA GLY A 391 16.05 -29.21 -10.98
C GLY A 391 14.63 -29.50 -10.50
N ALA A 392 13.81 -30.17 -11.33
CA ALA A 392 12.47 -30.59 -10.93
C ALA A 392 12.51 -31.61 -9.77
N VAL A 393 13.41 -32.60 -9.82
CA VAL A 393 13.60 -33.59 -8.75
C VAL A 393 14.06 -32.91 -7.46
N THR A 394 15.06 -32.03 -7.52
CA THR A 394 15.50 -31.22 -6.36
C THR A 394 14.34 -30.42 -5.78
N GLY A 395 13.54 -29.78 -6.64
CA GLY A 395 12.35 -29.03 -6.21
C GLY A 395 11.24 -29.91 -5.63
N TRP A 396 11.16 -31.20 -5.96
CA TRP A 396 10.25 -32.15 -5.33
C TRP A 396 10.76 -32.59 -3.95
N ARG A 397 12.07 -32.80 -3.79
CA ARG A 397 12.71 -33.09 -2.51
C ARG A 397 12.52 -31.94 -1.53
N VAL A 398 12.84 -30.71 -1.93
CA VAL A 398 12.65 -29.50 -1.11
C VAL A 398 11.18 -29.33 -0.69
N ARG A 399 10.21 -29.64 -1.57
CA ARG A 399 8.77 -29.56 -1.24
C ARG A 399 8.22 -30.75 -0.45
N ASN A 400 9.08 -31.68 -0.03
CA ASN A 400 8.68 -32.89 0.68
C ASN A 400 7.68 -33.75 -0.10
N LEU A 401 7.88 -33.88 -1.40
CA LEU A 401 7.10 -34.78 -2.26
C LEU A 401 7.78 -36.14 -2.46
N VAL A 402 9.11 -36.18 -2.31
CA VAL A 402 9.98 -37.33 -2.59
C VAL A 402 10.90 -37.52 -1.39
N ASP A 403 11.09 -38.77 -0.94
CA ASP A 403 12.11 -39.15 0.05
C ASP A 403 13.48 -39.40 -0.62
N GLU A 404 14.54 -39.49 0.17
CA GLU A 404 15.92 -39.62 -0.36
C GLU A 404 16.12 -40.87 -1.24
N GLN A 405 15.49 -42.00 -0.87
CA GLN A 405 15.58 -43.23 -1.66
C GLN A 405 14.87 -43.09 -3.02
N HIS A 406 13.68 -42.49 -3.06
CA HIS A 406 12.94 -42.29 -4.31
C HIS A 406 13.53 -41.16 -5.13
N GLU A 407 14.24 -40.20 -4.53
CA GLU A 407 15.02 -39.22 -5.26
C GLU A 407 16.10 -39.90 -6.11
N GLN A 408 16.88 -40.81 -5.53
CA GLN A 408 17.91 -41.57 -6.26
C GLN A 408 17.28 -42.40 -7.39
N LYS A 409 16.14 -43.06 -7.13
CA LYS A 409 15.39 -43.83 -8.15
C LYS A 409 14.81 -42.96 -9.27
N LEU A 410 14.35 -41.74 -8.97
CA LEU A 410 13.89 -40.82 -10.01
C LEU A 410 15.06 -40.35 -10.87
N ARG A 411 16.22 -40.07 -10.26
CA ARG A 411 17.43 -39.66 -10.98
C ARG A 411 17.99 -40.76 -11.89
N SER A 412 17.70 -42.03 -11.64
CA SER A 412 18.15 -43.13 -12.51
C SER A 412 17.33 -43.28 -13.80
N SER A 413 16.18 -42.61 -13.95
CA SER A 413 15.33 -42.76 -15.14
C SER A 413 14.56 -41.48 -15.50
N THR A 414 14.85 -40.93 -16.67
CA THR A 414 14.13 -39.77 -17.25
C THR A 414 12.64 -40.03 -17.41
N ILE A 415 12.24 -41.25 -17.81
CA ILE A 415 10.83 -41.61 -17.99
C ILE A 415 10.09 -41.52 -16.65
N SER A 416 10.70 -42.00 -15.57
CA SER A 416 10.11 -41.93 -14.23
C SER A 416 9.91 -40.48 -13.78
N ILE A 417 10.85 -39.57 -14.10
CA ILE A 417 10.71 -38.13 -13.84
C ILE A 417 9.51 -37.56 -14.62
N LEU A 418 9.39 -37.86 -15.91
CA LEU A 418 8.30 -37.35 -16.75
C LEU A 418 6.92 -37.85 -16.29
N VAL A 419 6.81 -39.14 -15.95
CA VAL A 419 5.56 -39.70 -15.40
C VAL A 419 5.23 -39.05 -14.04
N PHE A 420 6.22 -38.89 -13.17
CA PHE A 420 6.04 -38.22 -11.88
C PHE A 420 5.61 -36.76 -12.05
N PHE A 421 6.15 -36.06 -13.05
CA PHE A 421 5.72 -34.72 -13.43
C PHE A 421 4.26 -34.71 -13.92
N ALA A 422 3.88 -35.60 -14.83
CA ALA A 422 2.55 -35.69 -15.43
C ALA A 422 1.45 -35.98 -14.39
N VAL A 423 1.69 -36.94 -13.48
CA VAL A 423 0.81 -37.18 -12.31
C VAL A 423 0.59 -35.90 -11.52
N GLY A 424 1.60 -35.04 -11.49
CA GLY A 424 1.56 -33.78 -10.82
C GLY A 424 0.66 -32.71 -11.40
N LEU A 425 0.31 -32.82 -12.68
CA LEU A 425 -0.58 -31.88 -13.39
C LEU A 425 -2.06 -32.13 -13.04
N ILE A 426 -2.39 -33.29 -12.47
CA ILE A 426 -3.75 -33.61 -12.01
C ILE A 426 -4.16 -32.64 -10.90
N PRO A 427 -5.18 -31.79 -11.10
CA PRO A 427 -5.62 -30.83 -10.09
C PRO A 427 -6.04 -31.54 -8.81
N LEU A 428 -5.67 -30.96 -7.65
CA LEU A 428 -5.97 -31.43 -6.29
C LEU A 428 -5.32 -32.77 -5.89
N LEU A 429 -5.46 -33.82 -6.71
CA LEU A 429 -5.01 -35.19 -6.41
C LEU A 429 -3.53 -35.43 -6.74
N GLY A 430 -2.97 -34.72 -7.71
CA GLY A 430 -1.60 -34.98 -8.18
C GLY A 430 -0.53 -34.82 -7.09
N LYS A 431 -0.76 -33.97 -6.07
CA LYS A 431 0.13 -33.86 -4.91
C LYS A 431 0.04 -35.08 -3.98
N LEU A 432 -1.17 -35.59 -3.76
CA LEU A 432 -1.42 -36.75 -2.91
C LEU A 432 -0.84 -38.01 -3.54
N ILE A 433 -1.12 -38.25 -4.83
CA ILE A 433 -0.62 -39.41 -5.57
C ILE A 433 0.92 -39.42 -5.59
N ARG A 434 1.57 -38.28 -5.86
CA ARG A 434 3.03 -38.17 -5.82
C ARG A 434 3.63 -38.54 -4.47
N ARG A 435 3.00 -38.11 -3.37
CA ARG A 435 3.45 -38.48 -2.01
C ARG A 435 3.23 -39.96 -1.73
N LEU A 436 2.09 -40.52 -2.11
CA LEU A 436 1.85 -41.96 -1.97
C LEU A 436 2.87 -42.78 -2.77
N TRP A 437 3.27 -42.30 -3.95
CA TRP A 437 4.26 -43.00 -4.77
C TRP A 437 5.69 -42.87 -4.24
N ALA A 438 6.13 -41.68 -3.83
CA ALA A 438 7.55 -41.41 -3.54
C ALA A 438 7.88 -41.22 -2.04
N ARG A 439 6.94 -41.47 -1.13
CA ARG A 439 7.18 -41.39 0.31
C ARG A 439 6.64 -42.59 1.08
N ALA A 440 7.54 -43.34 1.72
CA ALA A 440 7.18 -44.52 2.49
C ALA A 440 6.27 -44.21 3.71
N ASP A 441 6.53 -43.10 4.40
CA ASP A 441 5.76 -42.66 5.56
C ASP A 441 4.32 -42.28 5.20
N TRP A 442 4.11 -41.68 4.02
CA TRP A 442 2.77 -41.34 3.51
C TRP A 442 1.97 -42.59 3.11
N ARG A 443 2.62 -43.59 2.47
CA ARG A 443 1.97 -44.89 2.20
C ARG A 443 1.52 -45.56 3.48
N LYS A 444 2.41 -45.64 4.47
CA LYS A 444 2.11 -46.25 5.77
C LYS A 444 1.00 -45.48 6.47
N HIS A 445 1.03 -44.14 6.45
CA HIS A 445 -0.01 -43.28 7.02
C HIS A 445 -1.40 -43.60 6.47
N TYR A 446 -1.57 -43.61 5.15
CA TYR A 446 -2.88 -43.85 4.54
C TYR A 446 -3.31 -45.32 4.60
N ALA A 447 -2.39 -46.27 4.47
CA ALA A 447 -2.70 -47.69 4.65
C ALA A 447 -3.21 -47.97 6.06
N THR A 448 -2.52 -47.50 7.10
CA THR A 448 -2.96 -47.69 8.49
C THR A 448 -4.24 -46.91 8.82
N MET A 449 -4.47 -45.77 8.16
CA MET A 449 -5.73 -45.03 8.30
C MET A 449 -6.95 -45.83 7.77
N LEU A 450 -6.76 -46.69 6.78
CA LEU A 450 -7.82 -47.57 6.26
C LEU A 450 -7.96 -48.87 7.06
N THR A 451 -6.89 -49.35 7.70
CA THR A 451 -6.90 -50.64 8.42
C THR A 451 -7.12 -50.51 9.94
N SER A 452 -6.90 -49.33 10.54
CA SER A 452 -7.03 -49.12 11.98
C SER A 452 -7.95 -47.93 12.30
N ALA A 453 -9.09 -48.23 12.92
CA ALA A 453 -10.05 -47.22 13.37
C ALA A 453 -9.46 -46.26 14.43
N ASP A 454 -8.62 -46.77 15.34
CA ASP A 454 -7.92 -45.96 16.33
C ASP A 454 -6.98 -44.94 15.66
N TYR A 455 -6.16 -45.42 14.71
CA TYR A 455 -5.24 -44.55 13.99
C TYR A 455 -5.99 -43.53 13.13
N PHE A 456 -7.09 -43.92 12.48
CA PHE A 456 -7.97 -42.99 11.78
C PHE A 456 -8.47 -41.87 12.68
N ARG A 457 -8.97 -42.20 13.88
CA ARG A 457 -9.43 -41.22 14.87
C ARG A 457 -8.32 -40.27 15.30
N ARG A 458 -7.13 -40.80 15.64
CA ARG A 458 -5.95 -39.98 15.98
C ARG A 458 -5.51 -39.09 14.82
N ALA A 459 -5.51 -39.61 13.59
CA ALA A 459 -5.13 -38.85 12.40
C ALA A 459 -6.13 -37.71 12.09
N ALA A 460 -7.44 -37.97 12.23
CA ALA A 460 -8.49 -36.97 12.08
C ALA A 460 -8.37 -35.87 13.15
N GLN A 461 -8.22 -36.24 14.43
CA GLN A 461 -8.04 -35.29 15.53
C GLN A 461 -6.78 -34.43 15.35
N ALA A 462 -5.66 -35.05 15.00
CA ALA A 462 -4.43 -34.32 14.72
C ALA A 462 -4.59 -33.35 13.53
N ARG A 463 -5.33 -33.74 12.48
CA ARG A 463 -5.58 -32.86 11.34
C ARG A 463 -6.45 -31.66 11.70
N ILE A 464 -7.43 -31.85 12.58
CA ILE A 464 -8.23 -30.78 13.16
C ILE A 464 -7.34 -29.85 13.98
N ALA A 465 -6.52 -30.39 14.89
CA ALA A 465 -5.61 -29.60 15.71
C ALA A 465 -4.64 -28.75 14.87
N GLU A 466 -4.00 -29.32 13.84
CA GLU A 466 -3.15 -28.57 12.88
C GLU A 466 -3.89 -27.37 12.26
N LYS A 467 -5.15 -27.55 11.87
CA LYS A 467 -5.94 -26.50 11.22
C LYS A 467 -6.44 -25.46 12.22
N VAL A 468 -6.74 -25.87 13.45
CA VAL A 468 -7.12 -24.98 14.55
C VAL A 468 -5.93 -24.14 15.00
N ILE A 469 -4.71 -24.68 15.01
CA ILE A 469 -3.47 -23.93 15.24
C ILE A 469 -3.35 -22.80 14.20
N ASP A 470 -3.53 -23.09 12.91
CA ASP A 470 -3.54 -22.07 11.85
C ASP A 470 -4.62 -21.00 12.11
N TRP A 471 -5.83 -21.40 12.52
CA TRP A 471 -6.90 -20.46 12.83
C TRP A 471 -6.59 -19.58 14.04
N HIS A 472 -6.02 -20.15 15.11
CA HIS A 472 -5.64 -19.39 16.29
C HIS A 472 -4.53 -18.38 15.95
N ARG A 473 -3.53 -18.81 15.20
CA ARG A 473 -2.44 -17.99 14.65
C ARG A 473 -2.92 -16.83 13.77
N ASP A 474 -3.99 -17.03 13.00
CA ASP A 474 -4.64 -16.01 12.18
C ASP A 474 -5.58 -15.08 12.99
N GLY A 475 -5.71 -15.31 14.30
CA GLY A 475 -6.65 -14.56 15.15
C GLY A 475 -8.12 -14.86 14.86
N ARG A 476 -8.43 -15.99 14.20
CA ARG A 476 -9.79 -16.42 13.84
C ARG A 476 -10.57 -17.00 15.02
N VAL A 477 -9.88 -17.63 15.95
CA VAL A 477 -10.47 -18.28 17.14
C VAL A 477 -9.70 -17.85 18.39
N ASP A 478 -10.41 -17.65 19.49
CA ASP A 478 -9.81 -17.39 20.80
C ASP A 478 -9.14 -18.66 21.37
N GLU A 479 -8.35 -18.50 22.43
CA GLU A 479 -7.61 -19.57 23.10
C GLU A 479 -8.51 -20.69 23.62
N GLN A 480 -9.57 -20.36 24.38
CA GLN A 480 -10.46 -21.36 24.98
C GLN A 480 -11.21 -22.16 23.93
N LYS A 481 -11.63 -21.52 22.84
CA LYS A 481 -12.32 -22.15 21.72
C LYS A 481 -11.37 -22.95 20.86
N ALA A 482 -10.12 -22.52 20.68
CA ALA A 482 -9.12 -23.31 19.97
C ALA A 482 -9.02 -24.71 20.60
N SER A 483 -8.82 -24.80 21.92
CA SER A 483 -8.76 -26.09 22.61
C SER A 483 -10.07 -26.89 22.52
N ARG A 484 -11.24 -26.23 22.62
CA ARG A 484 -12.56 -26.90 22.48
C ARG A 484 -12.82 -27.44 21.07
N ILE A 485 -12.47 -26.68 20.03
CA ILE A 485 -12.64 -27.07 18.63
C ILE A 485 -11.65 -28.17 18.28
N ALA A 486 -10.43 -28.12 18.80
CA ALA A 486 -9.44 -29.19 18.60
C ALA A 486 -9.88 -30.52 19.24
N ALA A 487 -10.58 -30.48 20.37
CA ALA A 487 -11.06 -31.67 21.07
C ALA A 487 -12.28 -32.35 20.42
N LYS A 488 -13.09 -31.61 19.63
CA LYS A 488 -14.38 -32.10 19.10
C LYS A 488 -14.48 -31.94 17.58
N VAL A 489 -14.93 -32.99 16.91
CA VAL A 489 -15.05 -33.03 15.45
C VAL A 489 -16.14 -32.11 14.90
N TRP A 490 -17.31 -32.06 15.56
CA TRP A 490 -18.46 -31.31 15.04
C TRP A 490 -18.25 -29.78 14.98
N PRO A 491 -17.74 -29.10 16.03
CA PRO A 491 -17.46 -27.67 15.96
C PRO A 491 -16.50 -27.30 14.82
N PHE A 492 -15.51 -28.16 14.54
CA PHE A 492 -14.57 -27.92 13.45
C PHE A 492 -15.27 -27.82 12.09
N PHE A 493 -16.20 -28.72 11.80
CA PHE A 493 -16.94 -28.72 10.53
C PHE A 493 -17.86 -27.51 10.37
N CYS A 494 -18.40 -26.95 11.47
CA CYS A 494 -19.16 -25.70 11.42
C CYS A 494 -18.26 -24.49 11.08
N HIS A 495 -17.02 -24.47 11.56
CA HIS A 495 -16.06 -23.39 11.28
C HIS A 495 -15.41 -23.49 9.88
N LEU A 496 -15.27 -24.71 9.35
CA LEU A 496 -14.57 -24.97 8.10
C LEU A 496 -15.10 -24.15 6.89
N PRO A 497 -16.41 -24.11 6.58
CA PRO A 497 -16.91 -23.31 5.45
C PRO A 497 -16.70 -21.80 5.67
N LEU A 498 -16.81 -21.33 6.92
CA LEU A 498 -16.60 -19.92 7.27
C LEU A 498 -15.11 -19.51 7.19
N SER A 499 -14.19 -20.48 7.16
CA SER A 499 -12.76 -20.19 7.04
C SER A 499 -12.34 -19.60 5.69
N PHE A 500 -13.22 -19.64 4.68
CA PHE A 500 -13.04 -18.94 3.40
C PHE A 500 -13.14 -17.41 3.56
N LEU A 501 -13.87 -16.93 4.57
CA LEU A 501 -14.02 -15.51 4.84
C LEU A 501 -12.74 -14.91 5.42
N PRO A 502 -12.53 -13.58 5.30
CA PRO A 502 -11.45 -12.87 6.01
C PRO A 502 -11.48 -13.16 7.52
N ALA A 503 -10.31 -13.24 8.15
CA ALA A 503 -10.18 -13.70 9.53
C ALA A 503 -11.08 -12.93 10.53
N GLY A 504 -11.17 -11.61 10.38
CA GLY A 504 -12.04 -10.77 11.21
C GLY A 504 -13.53 -11.09 11.05
N LEU A 505 -14.00 -11.35 9.82
CA LEU A 505 -15.39 -11.71 9.56
C LEU A 505 -15.71 -13.12 10.06
N HIS A 506 -14.78 -14.06 9.88
CA HIS A 506 -14.91 -15.40 10.44
C HIS A 506 -15.04 -15.36 11.97
N ARG A 507 -14.19 -14.59 12.67
CA ARG A 507 -14.30 -14.42 14.12
C ARG A 507 -15.60 -13.72 14.52
N PHE A 508 -16.03 -12.71 13.77
CA PHE A 508 -17.28 -12.00 14.03
C PHE A 508 -18.51 -12.93 13.95
N LEU A 509 -18.56 -13.84 12.99
CA LEU A 509 -19.69 -14.76 12.84
C LEU A 509 -19.66 -15.93 13.83
N THR A 510 -18.47 -16.34 14.29
CA THR A 510 -18.30 -17.55 15.12
C THR A 510 -18.11 -17.27 16.61
N ASP A 511 -17.75 -16.03 16.97
CA ASP A 511 -17.59 -15.62 18.35
C ASP A 511 -18.55 -14.51 18.73
N TRP A 512 -19.71 -14.89 19.26
CA TRP A 512 -20.70 -13.93 19.74
C TRP A 512 -20.18 -12.99 20.83
N LYS A 513 -19.25 -13.43 21.69
CA LYS A 513 -18.67 -12.55 22.72
C LYS A 513 -17.79 -11.48 22.07
N HIS A 514 -16.95 -11.88 21.12
CA HIS A 514 -16.17 -10.93 20.32
C HIS A 514 -17.03 -10.06 19.41
N ALA A 515 -18.07 -10.62 18.78
CA ALA A 515 -19.01 -9.89 17.95
C ALA A 515 -19.76 -8.85 18.77
N LYS A 516 -20.31 -9.22 19.93
CA LYS A 516 -20.95 -8.29 20.88
C LYS A 516 -19.94 -7.27 21.39
N GLY A 517 -18.71 -7.66 21.67
CA GLY A 517 -17.63 -6.76 22.09
C GLY A 517 -17.25 -5.75 21.00
N ARG A 518 -17.12 -6.18 19.74
CA ARG A 518 -16.83 -5.32 18.58
C ARG A 518 -18.02 -4.47 18.20
N LEU A 519 -19.23 -5.01 18.24
CA LEU A 519 -20.47 -4.28 18.01
C LEU A 519 -20.68 -3.24 19.10
N ALA A 520 -20.45 -3.58 20.37
CA ALA A 520 -20.41 -2.62 21.46
C ALA A 520 -19.27 -1.61 21.27
N TYR A 521 -18.11 -2.02 20.79
CA TYR A 521 -17.01 -1.11 20.48
C TYR A 521 -17.38 -0.12 19.37
N TYR A 522 -18.05 -0.55 18.31
CA TYR A 522 -18.43 0.31 17.19
C TYR A 522 -19.71 1.12 17.43
N ILE A 523 -20.67 0.58 18.20
CA ILE A 523 -21.97 1.20 18.45
C ILE A 523 -22.01 1.88 19.82
N VAL A 524 -21.60 1.17 20.87
CA VAL A 524 -21.70 1.65 22.27
C VAL A 524 -20.52 2.53 22.66
N ARG A 525 -19.29 2.32 22.14
CA ARG A 525 -18.14 3.16 22.48
C ARG A 525 -18.31 4.61 22.01
N PRO A 526 -18.78 4.92 20.77
CA PRO A 526 -19.07 6.31 20.40
C PRO A 526 -20.12 6.96 21.30
N VAL A 527 -21.17 6.20 21.68
CA VAL A 527 -22.21 6.68 22.60
C VAL A 527 -21.64 6.90 24.01
N ARG A 528 -20.83 5.98 24.55
CA ARG A 528 -20.17 6.14 25.85
C ARG A 528 -19.14 7.27 25.85
N LEU A 529 -18.37 7.41 24.77
CA LEU A 529 -17.48 8.54 24.53
C LEU A 529 -18.26 9.85 24.52
N TYR A 530 -19.48 9.88 24.00
CA TYR A 530 -20.32 11.08 24.05
C TYR A 530 -20.68 11.50 25.49
N PHE A 531 -21.03 10.54 26.36
CA PHE A 531 -21.52 10.83 27.71
C PHE A 531 -20.43 10.89 28.80
N ASN A 532 -19.34 10.11 28.72
CA ASN A 532 -18.33 10.01 29.78
C ASN A 532 -17.05 10.79 29.41
N ALA A 533 -16.66 11.76 30.25
CA ALA A 533 -15.47 12.61 30.04
C ALA A 533 -14.14 11.89 30.32
N GLU A 534 -14.06 11.15 31.41
CA GLU A 534 -12.86 10.38 31.78
C GLU A 534 -12.54 9.32 30.71
N LEU A 535 -13.57 8.68 30.15
CA LEU A 535 -13.39 7.68 29.10
C LEU A 535 -12.90 8.29 27.78
N ARG A 536 -13.24 9.56 27.49
CA ARG A 536 -12.67 10.28 26.33
C ARG A 536 -11.22 10.66 26.54
N GLU A 537 -10.90 11.11 27.75
CA GLU A 537 -9.53 11.46 28.12
C GLU A 537 -8.63 10.22 28.06
N GLN A 538 -9.04 9.12 28.70
CA GLN A 538 -8.31 7.86 28.65
C GLN A 538 -8.16 7.35 27.22
N TRP A 539 -9.23 7.43 26.41
CA TRP A 539 -9.16 7.02 25.00
C TRP A 539 -8.11 7.83 24.21
N LEU A 540 -8.04 9.13 24.44
CA LEU A 540 -7.05 10.00 23.80
C LEU A 540 -5.63 9.73 24.34
N ARG A 541 -5.46 9.48 25.65
CA ARG A 541 -4.18 9.06 26.26
C ARG A 541 -3.68 7.74 25.68
N ASP A 542 -4.56 6.73 25.56
CA ASP A 542 -4.23 5.43 24.97
C ASP A 542 -3.79 5.59 23.51
N MET A 543 -4.50 6.43 22.76
CA MET A 543 -4.18 6.73 21.37
C MET A 543 -2.81 7.43 21.27
N ILE A 544 -2.53 8.42 22.12
CA ILE A 544 -1.22 9.11 22.18
C ILE A 544 -0.11 8.12 22.51
N ALA A 545 -0.29 7.25 23.51
CA ALA A 545 0.68 6.22 23.87
C ALA A 545 0.92 5.24 22.71
N GLU A 546 -0.14 4.83 22.01
CA GLU A 546 -0.03 4.03 20.79
C GLU A 546 0.72 4.80 19.68
N GLY A 547 0.46 6.10 19.54
CA GLY A 547 1.14 7.02 18.62
C GLY A 547 2.65 7.14 18.91
N GLN A 548 3.02 7.27 20.18
CA GLN A 548 4.42 7.30 20.64
C GLN A 548 5.10 5.95 20.37
N ASN A 549 4.44 4.84 20.70
CA ASN A 549 4.92 3.48 20.42
C ASN A 549 5.08 3.22 18.92
N LYS A 550 4.24 3.82 18.09
CA LYS A 550 4.32 3.75 16.62
C LYS A 550 5.25 4.83 16.03
N HIS A 551 5.90 5.65 16.87
CA HIS A 551 6.75 6.78 16.46
C HIS A 551 6.06 7.78 15.50
N MET A 552 4.74 7.92 15.63
CA MET A 552 3.91 8.88 14.88
C MET A 552 3.89 10.27 15.51
N LEU A 553 4.39 10.38 16.75
CA LEU A 553 4.38 11.59 17.57
C LEU A 553 5.75 11.76 18.23
N SER A 554 6.30 12.97 18.23
CA SER A 554 7.47 13.29 19.06
C SER A 554 7.06 13.35 20.53
N ASP A 555 8.02 13.14 21.44
CA ASP A 555 7.73 13.23 22.88
C ASP A 555 7.32 14.65 23.30
N GLU A 556 7.82 15.66 22.57
CA GLU A 556 7.44 17.07 22.74
C GLU A 556 6.00 17.36 22.29
N ASP A 557 5.59 16.87 21.11
CA ASP A 557 4.21 16.99 20.64
C ASP A 557 3.25 16.20 21.56
N ALA A 558 3.68 15.03 22.05
CA ALA A 558 2.92 14.24 23.01
C ALA A 558 2.70 14.99 24.32
N GLY A 559 3.76 15.60 24.88
CA GLY A 559 3.68 16.44 26.07
C GLY A 559 2.72 17.63 25.87
N THR A 560 2.80 18.29 24.72
CA THR A 560 1.90 19.40 24.37
C THR A 560 0.45 18.96 24.35
N ILE A 561 0.13 17.85 23.67
CA ILE A 561 -1.24 17.33 23.58
C ILE A 561 -1.77 16.88 24.95
N LEU A 562 -0.94 16.23 25.76
CA LEU A 562 -1.32 15.79 27.10
C LEU A 562 -1.58 16.96 28.05
N SER A 563 -0.83 18.06 27.92
CA SER A 563 -1.04 19.27 28.73
C SER A 563 -2.38 19.97 28.42
N GLN A 564 -2.87 19.85 27.19
CA GLN A 564 -4.09 20.50 26.71
C GLN A 564 -5.33 19.60 26.83
N ILE A 565 -5.19 18.34 27.24
CA ILE A 565 -6.26 17.32 27.16
C ILE A 565 -7.53 17.68 27.96
N ASN A 566 -7.34 18.45 29.03
CA ASN A 566 -8.41 18.91 29.93
C ASN A 566 -9.12 20.17 29.42
N GLU A 567 -8.68 20.75 28.29
CA GLU A 567 -9.32 21.93 27.74
C GLU A 567 -10.75 21.63 27.29
N PRO A 568 -11.73 22.48 27.66
CA PRO A 568 -13.14 22.25 27.33
C PRO A 568 -13.43 22.06 25.84
N PHE A 569 -12.64 22.67 24.96
CA PHE A 569 -12.82 22.56 23.51
C PHE A 569 -12.45 21.17 22.97
N ILE A 570 -11.40 20.54 23.50
CA ILE A 570 -10.97 19.19 23.11
C ILE A 570 -12.06 18.18 23.47
N GLN A 571 -12.64 18.33 24.66
CA GLN A 571 -13.76 17.50 25.10
C GLN A 571 -15.00 17.65 24.19
N LYS A 572 -15.27 18.87 23.71
CA LYS A 572 -16.34 19.11 22.72
C LYS A 572 -16.04 18.45 21.38
N TYR A 573 -14.82 18.60 20.88
CA TYR A 573 -14.39 17.97 19.63
C TYR A 573 -14.57 16.45 19.66
N LEU A 574 -14.11 15.80 20.72
CA LEU A 574 -14.22 14.34 20.87
C LEU A 574 -15.70 13.88 20.91
N LYS A 575 -16.60 14.67 21.53
CA LYS A 575 -18.05 14.43 21.49
C LYS A 575 -18.62 14.57 20.07
N SER A 576 -18.29 15.66 19.39
CA SER A 576 -18.79 15.93 18.04
C SER A 576 -18.29 14.88 17.06
N LEU A 577 -17.02 14.47 17.16
CA LEU A 577 -16.45 13.39 16.37
C LEU A 577 -17.23 12.07 16.56
N ALA A 578 -17.55 11.69 17.80
CA ALA A 578 -18.33 10.49 18.08
C ALA A 578 -19.72 10.54 17.40
N VAL A 579 -20.41 11.69 17.48
CA VAL A 579 -21.69 11.89 16.78
C VAL A 579 -21.54 11.80 15.26
N HIS A 580 -20.46 12.34 14.70
CA HIS A 580 -20.20 12.29 13.25
C HIS A 580 -19.97 10.86 12.77
N VAL A 581 -19.24 10.05 13.54
CA VAL A 581 -19.09 8.61 13.26
C VAL A 581 -20.44 7.90 13.29
N CYS A 582 -21.32 8.23 14.24
CA CYS A 582 -22.68 7.68 14.30
C CYS A 582 -23.56 8.08 13.10
N THR A 583 -23.27 9.20 12.42
CA THR A 583 -24.02 9.64 11.23
C THR A 583 -23.57 8.96 9.93
N LEU A 584 -22.39 8.33 9.89
CA LEU A 584 -21.86 7.63 8.70
C LEU A 584 -22.83 6.60 8.09
N PRO A 585 -23.43 5.67 8.87
CA PRO A 585 -24.33 4.66 8.31
C PRO A 585 -25.73 5.21 7.96
N VAL A 586 -26.12 6.38 8.45
CA VAL A 586 -27.50 6.89 8.33
C VAL A 586 -27.95 6.98 6.87
N THR A 587 -27.09 7.45 5.97
CA THR A 587 -27.42 7.50 4.54
C THR A 587 -27.63 6.12 3.95
N GLN A 588 -26.80 5.13 4.31
CA GLN A 588 -26.92 3.77 3.78
C GLN A 588 -28.18 3.09 4.31
N VAL A 589 -28.48 3.27 5.59
CA VAL A 589 -29.72 2.76 6.20
C VAL A 589 -30.93 3.35 5.50
N VAL A 590 -31.00 4.68 5.37
CA VAL A 590 -32.14 5.35 4.70
C VAL A 590 -32.25 4.94 3.24
N SER A 591 -31.14 4.89 2.48
CA SER A 591 -31.19 4.52 1.07
C SER A 591 -31.61 3.07 0.87
N VAL A 592 -31.11 2.13 1.68
CA VAL A 592 -31.48 0.72 1.60
C VAL A 592 -32.93 0.52 2.06
N THR A 593 -33.37 1.20 3.11
CA THR A 593 -34.77 1.13 3.57
C THR A 593 -35.73 1.67 2.51
N ILE A 594 -35.45 2.81 1.89
CA ILE A 594 -36.29 3.35 0.81
C ILE A 594 -36.28 2.42 -0.40
N ALA A 595 -35.10 1.90 -0.80
CA ALA A 595 -35.00 0.95 -1.90
C ALA A 595 -35.76 -0.36 -1.62
N LEU A 596 -35.72 -0.85 -0.38
CA LEU A 596 -36.45 -2.03 0.05
C LEU A 596 -37.96 -1.79 0.07
N ILE A 597 -38.42 -0.65 0.60
CA ILE A 597 -39.84 -0.27 0.58
C ILE A 597 -40.33 -0.18 -0.88
N TYR A 598 -39.54 0.44 -1.76
CA TYR A 598 -39.87 0.55 -3.17
C TYR A 598 -39.97 -0.83 -3.84
N TYR A 599 -38.97 -1.70 -3.62
CA TYR A 599 -38.98 -3.06 -4.14
C TYR A 599 -40.19 -3.87 -3.64
N LEU A 600 -40.49 -3.81 -2.33
CA LEU A 600 -41.61 -4.55 -1.74
C LEU A 600 -42.98 -4.02 -2.19
N THR A 601 -43.09 -2.73 -2.52
CA THR A 601 -44.36 -2.12 -2.97
C THR A 601 -44.59 -2.26 -4.47
N HIS A 602 -43.56 -2.55 -5.26
CA HIS A 602 -43.61 -2.64 -6.73
C HIS A 602 -42.98 -3.94 -7.25
N TYR A 603 -42.96 -5.01 -6.45
CA TYR A 603 -42.27 -6.27 -6.78
C TYR A 603 -42.82 -6.96 -8.05
N ASP A 604 -44.04 -6.61 -8.43
CA ASP A 604 -44.76 -7.05 -9.62
C ASP A 604 -44.23 -6.42 -10.92
N GLN A 605 -43.47 -5.32 -10.83
CA GLN A 605 -42.86 -4.68 -11.99
C GLN A 605 -41.50 -5.32 -12.33
N PRO A 606 -41.25 -5.67 -13.61
CA PRO A 606 -40.04 -6.40 -14.03
C PRO A 606 -38.72 -5.62 -13.77
N ASN A 607 -38.80 -4.29 -13.63
CA ASN A 607 -37.64 -3.41 -13.42
C ASN A 607 -37.53 -2.85 -12.00
N ALA A 608 -38.37 -3.26 -11.04
CA ALA A 608 -38.37 -2.69 -9.70
C ALA A 608 -37.05 -2.86 -8.95
N TRP A 609 -36.35 -3.97 -9.17
CA TRP A 609 -35.01 -4.21 -8.61
C TRP A 609 -33.98 -3.21 -9.17
N ALA A 610 -34.06 -2.87 -10.46
CA ALA A 610 -33.15 -1.94 -11.10
C ALA A 610 -33.40 -0.50 -10.63
N ILE A 611 -34.67 -0.12 -10.42
CA ILE A 611 -35.04 1.18 -9.84
C ILE A 611 -34.63 1.25 -8.36
N GLY A 612 -34.79 0.16 -7.59
CA GLY A 612 -34.28 0.06 -6.22
C GLY A 612 -32.76 0.26 -6.14
N LEU A 613 -31.99 -0.35 -7.04
CA LEU A 613 -30.55 -0.08 -7.18
C LEU A 613 -30.27 1.36 -7.62
N GLY A 614 -31.10 1.92 -8.52
CA GLY A 614 -31.04 3.32 -8.95
C GLY A 614 -31.23 4.30 -7.78
N ILE A 615 -32.14 4.01 -6.84
CA ILE A 615 -32.34 4.78 -5.60
C ILE A 615 -31.07 4.74 -4.74
N VAL A 616 -30.50 3.56 -4.51
CA VAL A 616 -29.23 3.43 -3.75
C VAL A 616 -28.12 4.22 -4.44
N GLY A 617 -28.00 4.11 -5.76
CA GLY A 617 -27.04 4.86 -6.58
C GLY A 617 -27.24 6.37 -6.51
N LEU A 618 -28.48 6.84 -6.58
CA LEU A 618 -28.83 8.27 -6.47
C LEU A 618 -28.34 8.84 -5.14
N PHE A 619 -28.67 8.20 -4.01
CA PHE A 619 -28.16 8.60 -2.69
C PHE A 619 -26.64 8.53 -2.57
N GLN A 620 -25.95 7.80 -3.47
CA GLN A 620 -24.50 7.90 -3.59
C GLN A 620 -24.05 9.22 -4.21
N VAL A 621 -24.69 9.70 -5.28
CA VAL A 621 -24.23 10.87 -6.03
C VAL A 621 -24.67 12.21 -5.42
N VAL A 622 -25.80 12.26 -4.70
CA VAL A 622 -26.30 13.54 -4.14
C VAL A 622 -25.32 14.12 -3.11
N PRO A 623 -24.94 15.41 -3.22
CA PRO A 623 -23.99 16.06 -2.31
C PRO A 623 -24.54 16.25 -0.89
N ILE A 624 -25.86 16.31 -0.75
CA ILE A 624 -26.58 16.38 0.53
C ILE A 624 -27.35 15.07 0.71
N SER A 625 -27.09 14.39 1.81
CA SER A 625 -27.69 13.11 2.18
C SER A 625 -28.33 13.16 3.57
N PRO A 626 -29.17 12.17 3.94
CA PRO A 626 -29.76 12.07 5.27
C PRO A 626 -28.73 12.12 6.42
N GLY A 627 -27.58 11.45 6.25
CA GLY A 627 -26.46 11.50 7.20
C GLY A 627 -25.81 12.89 7.28
N SER A 628 -25.66 13.59 6.16
CA SER A 628 -25.13 14.95 6.17
C SER A 628 -26.10 15.98 6.77
N LEU A 629 -27.41 15.79 6.58
CA LEU A 629 -28.44 16.63 7.17
C LEU A 629 -28.47 16.48 8.69
N THR A 630 -28.53 15.24 9.18
CA THR A 630 -28.48 14.94 10.63
C THR A 630 -27.22 15.51 11.27
N ARG A 631 -26.06 15.37 10.63
CA ARG A 631 -24.81 15.97 11.08
C ARG A 631 -24.85 17.51 11.07
N GLY A 632 -25.25 18.14 9.97
CA GLY A 632 -25.31 19.60 9.85
C GLY A 632 -26.28 20.23 10.85
N LEU A 633 -27.44 19.62 11.05
CA LEU A 633 -28.42 20.03 12.07
C LEU A 633 -27.88 19.88 13.50
N TYR A 634 -27.10 18.83 13.76
CA TYR A 634 -26.41 18.66 15.04
C TYR A 634 -25.40 19.79 15.30
N VAL A 635 -24.60 20.18 14.30
CA VAL A 635 -23.68 21.33 14.44
C VAL A 635 -24.46 22.62 14.68
N LEU A 636 -25.53 22.84 13.92
CA LEU A 636 -26.39 24.01 14.09
C LEU A 636 -26.99 24.08 15.50
N TYR A 637 -27.44 22.94 16.02
CA TYR A 637 -27.90 22.81 17.41
C TYR A 637 -26.81 23.22 18.42
N LEU A 638 -25.56 22.76 18.22
CA LEU A 638 -24.44 23.16 19.09
C LEU A 638 -24.19 24.66 19.06
N VAL A 639 -24.23 25.27 17.87
CA VAL A 639 -24.07 26.72 17.71
C VAL A 639 -25.14 27.51 18.45
N ILE A 640 -26.41 27.10 18.30
CA ILE A 640 -27.54 27.75 18.95
C ILE A 640 -27.47 27.58 20.47
N LYS A 641 -27.21 26.36 20.94
CA LYS A 641 -27.12 26.04 22.37
C LYS A 641 -25.98 26.78 23.06
N GLU A 642 -24.81 26.82 22.44
CA GLU A 642 -23.61 27.41 23.04
C GLU A 642 -23.47 28.91 22.76
N ARG A 643 -24.35 29.48 21.92
CA ARG A 643 -24.32 30.88 21.48
C ARG A 643 -22.94 31.31 20.95
N ASN A 644 -22.21 30.39 20.32
CA ASN A 644 -20.85 30.60 19.86
C ASN A 644 -20.71 30.22 18.39
N PHE A 645 -20.86 31.19 17.49
CA PHE A 645 -20.72 30.96 16.05
C PHE A 645 -19.26 30.85 15.61
N LYS A 646 -18.35 31.56 16.29
CA LYS A 646 -16.94 31.67 15.90
C LYS A 646 -16.23 30.32 15.95
N ASP A 647 -16.54 29.51 16.96
CA ASP A 647 -15.92 28.22 17.20
C ASP A 647 -16.46 27.08 16.32
N TYR A 648 -17.55 27.28 15.59
CA TYR A 648 -18.17 26.27 14.70
C TYR A 648 -18.40 26.76 13.27
N ASN A 649 -17.89 27.94 12.91
CA ASN A 649 -18.17 28.59 11.62
C ASN A 649 -17.95 27.66 10.42
N ILE A 650 -16.81 26.96 10.34
CA ILE A 650 -16.51 26.04 9.24
C ILE A 650 -17.40 24.80 9.32
N ALA A 651 -17.64 24.31 10.55
CA ALA A 651 -18.40 23.09 10.76
C ALA A 651 -19.89 23.22 10.41
N VAL A 652 -20.50 24.39 10.63
CA VAL A 652 -21.89 24.68 10.26
C VAL A 652 -22.10 24.59 8.75
N PHE A 653 -21.15 25.09 7.95
CA PHE A 653 -21.28 25.06 6.49
C PHE A 653 -20.86 23.72 5.89
N LEU A 654 -19.73 23.14 6.33
CA LEU A 654 -19.25 21.86 5.80
C LEU A 654 -20.11 20.68 6.28
N GLY A 655 -20.77 20.79 7.43
CA GLY A 655 -21.57 19.73 8.04
C GLY A 655 -22.69 19.19 7.14
N PHE A 656 -23.19 19.97 6.19
CA PHE A 656 -24.25 19.55 5.25
C PHE A 656 -23.75 18.81 4.01
N PHE A 657 -22.44 18.72 3.77
CA PHE A 657 -21.88 18.07 2.58
C PHE A 657 -21.47 16.62 2.86
N LYS A 658 -22.10 15.65 2.21
CA LYS A 658 -21.91 14.20 2.43
C LYS A 658 -20.44 13.79 2.52
N TYR A 659 -19.62 14.12 1.53
CA TYR A 659 -18.25 13.62 1.43
C TYR A 659 -17.24 14.36 2.30
N VAL A 660 -17.38 15.69 2.40
CA VAL A 660 -16.37 16.53 3.06
C VAL A 660 -16.74 16.85 4.51
N GLY A 661 -18.01 16.82 4.87
CA GLY A 661 -18.45 17.28 6.18
C GLY A 661 -18.06 16.40 7.36
N TYR A 662 -17.53 15.18 7.15
CA TYR A 662 -16.96 14.39 8.26
C TYR A 662 -15.64 14.99 8.74
N LEU A 663 -14.97 15.74 7.85
CA LEU A 663 -13.75 16.46 8.12
C LEU A 663 -14.01 17.85 8.70
N ALA A 664 -15.28 18.27 8.83
CA ALA A 664 -15.67 19.59 9.33
C ALA A 664 -15.03 19.92 10.69
N PHE A 665 -15.16 19.02 11.66
CA PHE A 665 -14.56 19.18 12.99
C PHE A 665 -13.04 18.99 13.00
N PRO A 666 -12.46 17.97 12.33
CA PRO A 666 -11.01 17.87 12.17
C PRO A 666 -10.38 19.13 11.55
N ILE A 667 -10.96 19.68 10.49
CA ILE A 667 -10.52 20.91 9.84
C ILE A 667 -10.63 22.09 10.81
N GLN A 668 -11.74 22.20 11.56
CA GLN A 668 -11.91 23.24 12.58
C GLN A 668 -10.84 23.13 13.69
N MET A 669 -10.49 21.91 14.11
CA MET A 669 -9.45 21.67 15.13
C MET A 669 -8.07 22.12 14.68
N THR A 670 -7.73 21.98 13.39
CA THR A 670 -6.45 22.44 12.85
C THR A 670 -6.21 23.93 13.10
N TYR A 671 -7.26 24.73 13.29
CA TYR A 671 -7.13 26.16 13.61
C TYR A 671 -6.70 26.43 15.06
N ARG A 672 -7.07 25.56 16.01
CA ARG A 672 -6.90 25.82 17.47
C ARG A 672 -5.91 24.88 18.16
N TYR A 673 -5.83 23.62 17.72
CA TYR A 673 -4.94 22.59 18.27
C TYR A 673 -4.19 21.87 17.14
N PRO A 674 -3.18 22.52 16.52
CA PRO A 674 -2.50 22.00 15.34
C PRO A 674 -1.75 20.68 15.61
N ALA A 675 -1.16 20.50 16.79
CA ALA A 675 -0.47 19.26 17.19
C ALA A 675 -1.44 18.07 17.34
N MET A 676 -2.60 18.28 17.98
CA MET A 676 -3.62 17.24 18.12
C MET A 676 -4.25 16.88 16.77
N ALA A 677 -4.54 17.88 15.93
CA ALA A 677 -5.08 17.64 14.59
C ALA A 677 -4.08 16.85 13.71
N ARG A 678 -2.77 17.15 13.82
CA ARG A 678 -1.69 16.40 13.17
C ARG A 678 -1.70 14.93 13.55
N PHE A 679 -1.72 14.67 14.85
CA PHE A 679 -1.73 13.32 15.39
C PHE A 679 -2.97 12.54 14.93
N MET A 680 -4.16 13.14 15.05
CA MET A 680 -5.43 12.53 14.64
C MET A 680 -5.47 12.20 13.14
N ALA A 681 -5.04 13.14 12.30
CA ALA A 681 -5.00 12.97 10.86
C ALA A 681 -4.01 11.86 10.45
N GLY A 682 -2.81 11.84 11.03
CA GLY A 682 -1.82 10.77 10.81
C GLY A 682 -2.35 9.42 11.27
N HIS A 683 -2.87 9.33 12.50
CA HIS A 683 -3.40 8.09 13.07
C HIS A 683 -4.53 7.50 12.23
N TRP A 684 -5.51 8.30 11.80
CA TRP A 684 -6.61 7.80 10.96
C TRP A 684 -6.20 7.54 9.51
N ALA A 685 -5.28 8.34 8.96
CA ALA A 685 -4.73 8.08 7.63
C ALA A 685 -4.05 6.71 7.59
N THR A 686 -3.19 6.42 8.56
CA THR A 686 -2.48 5.14 8.70
C THR A 686 -3.47 3.98 8.86
N GLU A 687 -4.45 4.09 9.75
CA GLU A 687 -5.43 3.01 9.99
C GLU A 687 -6.40 2.78 8.82
N ALA A 688 -6.81 3.83 8.10
CA ALA A 688 -7.69 3.69 6.93
C ALA A 688 -6.96 3.08 5.73
N VAL A 689 -5.69 3.43 5.54
CA VAL A 689 -4.87 2.94 4.41
C VAL A 689 -4.55 1.45 4.56
N HIS A 690 -4.40 0.94 5.78
CA HIS A 690 -4.16 -0.49 6.06
C HIS A 690 -5.28 -1.44 5.60
N ILE A 691 -6.47 -0.92 5.29
CA ILE A 691 -7.58 -1.72 4.74
C ILE A 691 -7.32 -2.08 3.28
N VAL A 692 -6.57 -1.27 2.54
CA VAL A 692 -6.30 -1.47 1.11
C VAL A 692 -5.22 -2.54 0.94
N PRO A 693 -5.54 -3.72 0.34
CA PRO A 693 -4.53 -4.76 0.13
C PRO A 693 -3.38 -4.26 -0.74
N VAL A 694 -2.15 -4.71 -0.45
CA VAL A 694 -0.91 -4.44 -1.22
C VAL A 694 -0.40 -2.98 -1.13
N PHE A 695 -1.27 -1.98 -1.22
CA PHE A 695 -0.88 -0.56 -1.15
C PHE A 695 -0.99 0.03 0.26
N GLY A 696 -1.68 -0.68 1.15
CA GLY A 696 -1.90 -0.28 2.53
C GLY A 696 -0.79 -0.66 3.49
N GLU A 697 0.39 -1.09 3.04
CA GLU A 697 1.47 -1.44 3.98
C GLU A 697 2.01 -0.20 4.72
N ARG A 698 2.45 -0.38 5.97
CA ARG A 698 3.06 0.71 6.75
C ARG A 698 4.26 1.29 6.03
N GLY A 699 4.31 2.61 5.90
CA GLY A 699 5.34 3.34 5.18
C GLY A 699 5.19 3.33 3.66
N ALA A 700 4.11 2.79 3.11
CA ALA A 700 3.84 2.87 1.67
C ALA A 700 3.48 4.30 1.22
N LEU A 701 3.58 4.57 -0.09
CA LEU A 701 3.27 5.90 -0.64
C LEU A 701 1.82 6.34 -0.41
N LEU A 702 0.87 5.38 -0.31
CA LEU A 702 -0.53 5.70 -0.07
C LEU A 702 -0.73 6.35 1.30
N GLU A 703 -0.03 5.88 2.33
CA GLU A 703 -0.05 6.48 3.67
C GLU A 703 0.44 7.93 3.64
N HIS A 704 1.57 8.17 2.96
CA HIS A 704 2.12 9.52 2.78
C HIS A 704 1.17 10.42 1.96
N TRP A 705 0.55 9.89 0.90
CA TRP A 705 -0.38 10.66 0.07
C TRP A 705 -1.63 11.09 0.86
N VAL A 706 -2.22 10.18 1.63
CA VAL A 706 -3.36 10.47 2.50
C VAL A 706 -2.97 11.51 3.56
N PHE A 707 -1.80 11.36 4.19
CA PHE A 707 -1.28 12.35 5.13
C PHE A 707 -1.12 13.74 4.48
N CYS A 708 -0.48 13.83 3.31
CA CYS A 708 -0.33 15.11 2.62
C CYS A 708 -1.66 15.73 2.20
N LEU A 709 -2.61 14.93 1.73
CA LEU A 709 -3.93 15.40 1.29
C LEU A 709 -4.72 16.04 2.44
N PHE A 710 -4.74 15.39 3.61
CA PHE A 710 -5.53 15.83 4.75
C PHE A 710 -4.81 16.77 5.70
N TYR A 711 -3.48 16.88 5.62
CA TYR A 711 -2.69 17.69 6.55
C TYR A 711 -1.81 18.74 5.86
N ASN A 712 -0.81 18.34 5.08
CA ASN A 712 0.16 19.29 4.50
C ASN A 712 -0.49 20.24 3.47
N TRP A 713 -1.45 19.77 2.68
CA TRP A 713 -2.17 20.63 1.71
C TRP A 713 -3.01 21.71 2.39
N PRO A 714 -3.87 21.39 3.38
CA PRO A 714 -4.57 22.40 4.15
C PRO A 714 -3.64 23.44 4.80
N LEU A 715 -2.49 23.03 5.34
CA LEU A 715 -1.50 23.97 5.90
C LEU A 715 -0.91 24.89 4.83
N THR A 716 -0.54 24.35 3.68
CA THR A 716 -0.04 25.13 2.54
C THR A 716 -1.08 26.14 2.06
N ILE A 717 -2.35 25.72 1.97
CA ILE A 717 -3.46 26.61 1.58
C ILE A 717 -3.66 27.73 2.61
N ARG A 718 -3.60 27.40 3.92
CA ARG A 718 -3.73 28.38 5.00
C ARG A 718 -2.66 29.46 4.89
N ARG A 719 -1.40 29.05 4.80
CA ARG A 719 -0.25 29.96 4.66
C ARG A 719 -0.41 30.87 3.44
N ARG A 720 -0.77 30.31 2.28
CA ARG A 720 -1.05 31.05 1.05
C ARG A 720 -2.15 32.10 1.22
N ILE A 721 -3.25 31.72 1.86
CA ILE A 721 -4.37 32.63 2.12
C ILE A 721 -3.94 33.77 3.06
N GLN A 722 -3.16 33.48 4.11
CA GLN A 722 -2.66 34.48 5.06
C GLN A 722 -1.73 35.49 4.37
N LYS A 723 -0.68 35.02 3.70
CA LYS A 723 0.24 35.89 2.94
C LYS A 723 -0.48 36.73 1.90
N ARG A 724 -1.47 36.17 1.20
CA ARG A 724 -2.26 36.93 0.23
C ARG A 724 -3.15 37.97 0.89
N ALA A 725 -3.71 37.66 2.06
CA ALA A 725 -4.49 38.64 2.82
C ALA A 725 -3.60 39.81 3.26
N GLU A 726 -2.36 39.54 3.67
CA GLU A 726 -1.35 40.55 3.99
C GLU A 726 -0.99 41.39 2.75
N ALA A 727 -0.63 40.76 1.62
CA ALA A 727 -0.31 41.47 0.38
C ALA A 727 -1.47 42.34 -0.13
N ARG A 728 -2.70 41.83 -0.05
CA ARG A 728 -3.91 42.56 -0.50
C ARG A 728 -4.37 43.61 0.51
N SER A 729 -3.97 43.54 1.78
CA SER A 729 -4.35 44.55 2.79
C SER A 729 -3.87 45.96 2.42
N GLN A 730 -2.82 46.05 1.61
CA GLN A 730 -2.26 47.31 1.11
C GLN A 730 -3.04 47.90 -0.09
N MET A 731 -4.00 47.15 -0.66
CA MET A 731 -4.77 47.57 -1.82
C MET A 731 -6.15 48.12 -1.41
N LYS A 732 -6.73 49.04 -2.20
CA LYS A 732 -8.12 49.45 -2.01
C LYS A 732 -9.09 48.36 -2.51
N PRO A 733 -10.18 48.05 -1.78
CA PRO A 733 -11.20 47.11 -2.26
C PRO A 733 -11.95 47.67 -3.46
N ARG A 734 -12.26 46.81 -4.44
CA ARG A 734 -12.99 47.19 -5.68
C ARG A 734 -14.10 46.17 -5.96
N TYR A 735 -15.26 46.62 -6.42
CA TYR A 735 -16.40 45.74 -6.74
C TYR A 735 -17.11 46.10 -8.06
N TRP A 736 -16.66 47.13 -8.75
CA TRP A 736 -17.35 47.66 -9.95
C TRP A 736 -17.43 46.63 -11.08
N HIS A 737 -16.47 45.71 -11.17
CA HIS A 737 -16.37 44.68 -12.21
C HIS A 737 -17.42 43.56 -12.07
N VAL A 738 -18.10 43.43 -10.93
CA VAL A 738 -19.15 42.43 -10.69
C VAL A 738 -20.31 42.56 -11.70
N GLY A 739 -20.77 43.79 -11.94
CA GLY A 739 -21.87 44.08 -12.87
C GLY A 739 -21.51 43.76 -14.33
N PRO A 740 -20.40 44.32 -14.88
CA PRO A 740 -19.93 44.00 -16.22
C PRO A 740 -19.70 42.50 -16.45
N CYS A 741 -19.12 41.78 -15.49
CA CYS A 741 -18.95 40.32 -15.59
C CYS A 741 -20.29 39.58 -15.67
N ALA A 742 -21.30 39.99 -14.90
CA ALA A 742 -22.63 39.39 -14.95
C ALA A 742 -23.31 39.63 -16.30
N ILE A 743 -23.22 40.85 -16.84
CA ILE A 743 -23.78 41.18 -18.17
C ILE A 743 -23.08 40.35 -19.26
N ALA A 744 -21.75 40.22 -19.21
CA ALA A 744 -21.00 39.44 -20.19
C ALA A 744 -21.43 37.96 -20.21
N VAL A 745 -21.64 37.35 -19.04
CA VAL A 745 -22.12 35.97 -18.95
C VAL A 745 -23.55 35.82 -19.46
N VAL A 746 -24.44 36.75 -19.09
CA VAL A 746 -25.81 36.74 -19.62
C VAL A 746 -25.79 36.82 -21.15
N GLY A 747 -24.98 37.72 -21.74
CA GLY A 747 -24.81 37.84 -23.19
C GLY A 747 -24.32 36.54 -23.84
N LEU A 748 -23.34 35.85 -23.25
CA LEU A 748 -22.84 34.57 -23.74
C LEU A 748 -23.92 33.46 -23.68
N PHE A 749 -24.68 33.41 -22.59
CA PHE A 749 -25.77 32.44 -22.46
C PHE A 749 -26.91 32.72 -23.44
N THR A 750 -27.28 33.98 -23.64
CA THR A 750 -28.28 34.39 -24.62
C THR A 750 -27.83 34.06 -26.05
N LEU A 751 -26.57 34.35 -26.40
CA LEU A 751 -26.00 34.00 -27.70
C LEU A 751 -25.98 32.49 -27.93
N ALA A 752 -25.55 31.71 -26.94
CA ALA A 752 -25.55 30.25 -27.03
C ALA A 752 -26.98 29.69 -27.20
N THR A 753 -27.95 30.26 -26.49
CA THR A 753 -29.37 29.90 -26.62
C THR A 753 -29.90 30.21 -28.03
N PHE A 754 -29.53 31.39 -28.57
CA PHE A 754 -29.92 31.82 -29.92
C PHE A 754 -29.32 30.95 -31.02
N ILE A 755 -28.02 30.63 -30.95
CA ILE A 755 -27.34 29.76 -31.91
C ILE A 755 -27.96 28.35 -31.88
N TYR A 756 -28.24 27.83 -30.69
CA TYR A 756 -28.90 26.53 -30.55
C TYR A 756 -30.29 26.54 -31.19
N GLN A 757 -31.07 27.59 -30.95
CA GLN A 757 -32.41 27.73 -31.51
C GLN A 757 -32.39 27.84 -33.04
N GLN A 758 -31.41 28.55 -33.63
CA GLN A 758 -31.24 28.60 -35.08
C GLN A 758 -30.93 27.22 -35.69
N ASN A 759 -30.10 26.41 -35.02
CA ASN A 759 -29.66 25.13 -35.55
C ASN A 759 -30.64 23.97 -35.27
N ALA A 760 -31.32 23.98 -34.13
CA ALA A 760 -32.17 22.88 -33.66
C ALA A 760 -33.68 23.17 -33.77
N GLY A 761 -34.08 24.39 -34.17
CA GLY A 761 -35.49 24.78 -34.35
C GLY A 761 -36.31 24.93 -33.06
N ALA A 762 -35.71 24.65 -31.90
CA ALA A 762 -36.35 24.74 -30.58
C ALA A 762 -35.34 25.25 -29.54
N PRO A 763 -35.81 25.89 -28.45
CA PRO A 763 -34.92 26.29 -27.36
C PRO A 763 -34.24 25.08 -26.71
N PRO A 764 -33.01 25.24 -26.20
CA PRO A 764 -32.32 24.18 -25.49
C PRO A 764 -33.11 23.76 -24.25
N GLY A 765 -33.29 22.44 -24.08
CA GLY A 765 -33.87 21.89 -22.86
C GLY A 765 -33.03 22.25 -21.63
N SER A 766 -33.67 22.30 -20.46
CA SER A 766 -33.02 22.67 -19.19
C SER A 766 -31.76 21.84 -18.91
N SER A 767 -31.76 20.55 -19.24
CA SER A 767 -30.61 19.63 -19.12
C SER A 767 -29.36 20.06 -19.92
N LEU A 768 -29.52 20.65 -21.10
CA LEU A 768 -28.40 21.09 -21.94
C LEU A 768 -27.83 22.44 -21.46
N LEU A 769 -28.71 23.33 -21.01
CA LEU A 769 -28.32 24.59 -20.36
C LEU A 769 -27.51 24.35 -19.07
N TRP A 770 -27.78 23.26 -18.34
CA TRP A 770 -26.95 22.84 -17.20
C TRP A 770 -25.55 22.41 -17.61
N TRP A 771 -25.39 21.69 -18.71
CA TRP A 771 -24.07 21.36 -19.23
C TRP A 771 -23.32 22.62 -19.68
N LEU A 772 -24.00 23.61 -20.28
CA LEU A 772 -23.43 24.93 -20.55
C LEU A 772 -22.99 25.67 -19.27
N ALA A 773 -23.74 25.57 -18.17
CA ALA A 773 -23.36 26.19 -16.90
C ALA A 773 -22.26 25.46 -16.12
N VAL A 774 -22.20 24.13 -16.22
CA VAL A 774 -21.27 23.28 -15.44
C VAL A 774 -19.99 22.94 -16.22
N LEU A 775 -20.06 22.73 -17.54
CA LEU A 775 -18.90 22.38 -18.39
C LEU A 775 -18.29 23.58 -19.13
N VAL A 776 -19.04 24.63 -19.45
CA VAL A 776 -18.52 25.73 -20.30
C VAL A 776 -17.83 26.79 -19.41
N PRO A 777 -16.73 27.40 -19.85
CA PRO A 777 -15.92 28.29 -19.02
C PRO A 777 -16.57 29.57 -18.44
N PRO A 778 -17.64 30.20 -18.96
CA PRO A 778 -17.90 31.61 -18.65
C PRO A 778 -18.27 31.91 -17.20
N ILE A 779 -19.08 31.08 -16.53
CA ILE A 779 -19.39 31.29 -15.09
C ILE A 779 -18.14 31.05 -14.25
N PHE A 780 -17.35 30.03 -14.60
CA PHE A 780 -16.13 29.69 -13.89
C PHE A 780 -15.04 30.77 -14.06
N VAL A 781 -14.85 31.25 -15.30
CA VAL A 781 -13.91 32.32 -15.67
C VAL A 781 -14.34 33.65 -15.06
N CYS A 782 -15.62 34.01 -15.12
CA CYS A 782 -16.10 35.26 -14.55
C CYS A 782 -16.13 35.22 -13.02
N GLY A 783 -16.47 34.09 -12.39
CA GLY A 783 -16.32 33.90 -10.94
C GLY A 783 -14.86 34.03 -10.49
N SER A 784 -13.93 33.50 -11.28
CA SER A 784 -12.48 33.69 -11.08
C SER A 784 -12.06 35.16 -11.26
N ALA A 785 -12.54 35.82 -12.31
CA ALA A 785 -12.26 37.23 -12.59
C ALA A 785 -12.80 38.16 -11.48
N VAL A 786 -13.97 37.85 -10.92
CA VAL A 786 -14.56 38.60 -9.80
C VAL A 786 -13.64 38.56 -8.58
N THR A 787 -13.13 37.39 -8.18
CA THR A 787 -12.23 37.31 -7.01
C THR A 787 -10.85 37.93 -7.27
N LEU A 788 -10.37 37.90 -8.52
CA LEU A 788 -9.13 38.55 -8.94
C LEU A 788 -9.25 40.08 -8.94
N GLY A 789 -10.36 40.62 -9.43
CA GLY A 789 -10.62 42.06 -9.52
C GLY A 789 -10.95 42.74 -8.18
N CYS A 790 -11.26 41.98 -7.12
CA CYS A 790 -11.72 42.52 -5.85
C CYS A 790 -10.68 43.32 -5.02
N GLY A 791 -9.43 43.44 -5.49
CA GLY A 791 -8.39 44.21 -4.82
C GLY A 791 -8.19 43.82 -3.36
N GLY A 792 -8.15 44.80 -2.46
CA GLY A 792 -7.94 44.60 -1.02
C GLY A 792 -9.13 44.08 -0.21
N ALA A 793 -10.21 43.62 -0.86
CA ALA A 793 -11.33 43.02 -0.15
C ALA A 793 -10.91 41.75 0.59
N THR A 794 -11.33 41.56 1.84
CA THR A 794 -11.14 40.34 2.63
C THR A 794 -11.72 39.10 1.93
N LEU A 795 -11.19 37.90 2.17
CA LEU A 795 -11.65 36.65 1.53
C LEU A 795 -13.18 36.47 1.58
N GLY A 796 -13.79 36.71 2.75
CA GLY A 796 -15.26 36.62 2.89
C GLY A 796 -16.03 37.57 1.98
N ARG A 797 -15.55 38.82 1.82
CA ARG A 797 -16.16 39.81 0.91
C ARG A 797 -15.97 39.45 -0.57
N ARG A 798 -14.86 38.79 -0.92
CA ARG A 798 -14.63 38.29 -2.29
C ARG A 798 -15.58 37.16 -2.65
N ILE A 799 -15.76 36.21 -1.72
CA ILE A 799 -16.72 35.11 -1.87
C ILE A 799 -18.15 35.67 -1.96
N LEU A 800 -18.48 36.69 -1.14
CA LEU A 800 -19.77 37.36 -1.20
C LEU A 800 -19.99 38.08 -2.55
N ALA A 801 -18.96 38.75 -3.08
CA ALA A 801 -19.03 39.38 -4.41
C ALA A 801 -19.23 38.36 -5.53
N ALA A 802 -18.57 37.19 -5.45
CA ALA A 802 -18.79 36.09 -6.40
C ALA A 802 -20.19 35.48 -6.28
N ALA A 803 -20.72 35.36 -5.06
CA ALA A 803 -22.09 34.92 -4.82
C ALA A 803 -23.11 35.92 -5.41
N ALA A 804 -22.90 37.22 -5.14
CA ALA A 804 -23.74 38.30 -5.68
C ALA A 804 -23.70 38.34 -7.21
N TYR A 805 -22.53 38.14 -7.82
CA TYR A 805 -22.37 37.96 -9.27
C TYR A 805 -23.24 36.80 -9.79
N GLY A 806 -23.18 35.63 -9.16
CA GLY A 806 -23.97 34.46 -9.57
C GLY A 806 -25.48 34.67 -9.45
N VAL A 807 -25.93 35.31 -8.37
CA VAL A 807 -27.34 35.68 -8.19
C VAL A 807 -27.79 36.68 -9.27
N LEU A 808 -26.98 37.73 -9.52
CA LEU A 808 -27.29 38.75 -10.52
C LEU A 808 -27.37 38.16 -11.93
N ALA A 809 -26.40 37.31 -12.31
CA ALA A 809 -26.39 36.64 -13.60
C ALA A 809 -27.60 35.69 -13.75
N GLY A 810 -27.96 34.96 -12.70
CA GLY A 810 -29.12 34.06 -12.70
C GLY A 810 -30.45 34.81 -12.86
N ALA A 811 -30.58 35.96 -12.18
CA ALA A 811 -31.76 36.82 -12.29
C ALA A 811 -31.87 37.47 -13.67
N LEU A 812 -30.78 38.06 -14.17
CA LEU A 812 -30.74 38.70 -15.49
C LEU A 812 -30.98 37.71 -16.63
N TYR A 813 -30.38 36.52 -16.56
CA TYR A 813 -30.61 35.49 -17.58
C TYR A 813 -32.06 34.99 -17.56
N THR A 814 -32.66 34.87 -16.38
CA THR A 814 -34.09 34.54 -16.27
C THR A 814 -34.95 35.61 -16.93
N ALA A 815 -34.68 36.90 -16.67
CA ALA A 815 -35.42 37.99 -17.30
C ALA A 815 -35.31 37.94 -18.84
N VAL A 816 -34.11 37.76 -19.39
CA VAL A 816 -33.89 37.64 -20.84
C VAL A 816 -34.58 36.40 -21.42
N SER A 817 -34.49 35.26 -20.75
CA SER A 817 -35.14 34.01 -21.16
C SER A 817 -36.66 34.11 -21.15
N THR A 818 -37.24 34.88 -20.21
CA THR A 818 -38.68 35.18 -20.18
C THR A 818 -39.08 36.11 -21.31
N MET A 819 -38.30 37.16 -21.60
CA MET A 819 -38.56 38.07 -22.73
C MET A 819 -38.51 37.36 -24.09
N LEU A 820 -37.72 36.30 -24.21
CA LEU A 820 -37.62 35.47 -25.41
C LEU A 820 -38.67 34.34 -25.47
N GLY A 821 -39.58 34.25 -24.49
CA GLY A 821 -40.69 33.29 -24.48
C GLY A 821 -40.29 31.85 -24.16
N HIS A 822 -39.12 31.63 -23.53
CA HIS A 822 -38.56 30.29 -23.31
C HIS A 822 -38.89 29.67 -21.94
N GLU A 823 -39.68 30.33 -21.08
CA GLU A 823 -39.91 29.92 -19.68
C GLU A 823 -41.40 29.89 -19.29
N ASN A 824 -41.87 28.71 -18.84
CA ASN A 824 -43.26 28.53 -18.38
C ASN A 824 -43.44 28.75 -16.86
N ASN A 825 -42.36 28.71 -16.06
CA ASN A 825 -42.41 28.90 -14.61
C ASN A 825 -41.27 29.79 -14.11
N ILE A 826 -41.47 31.10 -14.29
CA ILE A 826 -40.48 32.15 -14.06
C ILE A 826 -39.92 32.11 -12.62
N LEU A 827 -40.80 31.86 -11.64
CA LEU A 827 -40.41 31.89 -10.22
C LEU A 827 -39.51 30.70 -9.85
N ALA A 828 -39.90 29.49 -10.26
CA ALA A 828 -39.12 28.29 -9.96
C ALA A 828 -37.77 28.28 -10.70
N SER A 829 -37.78 28.60 -11.99
CA SER A 829 -36.56 28.67 -12.81
C SER A 829 -35.62 29.79 -12.34
N GLY A 830 -36.16 30.95 -11.96
CA GLY A 830 -35.38 32.10 -11.47
C GLY A 830 -34.65 31.81 -10.17
N VAL A 831 -35.36 31.27 -9.18
CA VAL A 831 -34.76 30.91 -7.87
C VAL A 831 -33.69 29.84 -8.05
N TRP A 832 -33.96 28.82 -8.87
CA TRP A 832 -33.03 27.72 -9.08
C TRP A 832 -31.76 28.14 -9.84
N ARG A 833 -31.89 28.99 -10.87
CA ARG A 833 -30.74 29.58 -11.60
C ARG A 833 -29.89 30.47 -10.70
N ALA A 834 -30.51 31.36 -9.92
CA ALA A 834 -29.79 32.21 -8.98
C ALA A 834 -29.01 31.39 -7.93
N PHE A 835 -29.63 30.33 -7.40
CA PHE A 835 -28.98 29.44 -6.43
C PHE A 835 -27.77 28.70 -7.02
N ILE A 836 -27.92 28.07 -8.19
CA ILE A 836 -26.83 27.30 -8.79
C ILE A 836 -25.71 28.20 -9.29
N PHE A 837 -26.04 29.31 -9.95
CA PHE A 837 -25.02 30.24 -10.44
C PHE A 837 -24.23 30.84 -9.28
N ALA A 838 -24.87 31.12 -8.13
CA ALA A 838 -24.17 31.53 -6.92
C ALA A 838 -23.20 30.44 -6.43
N ILE A 839 -23.64 29.18 -6.33
CA ILE A 839 -22.77 28.07 -5.91
C ILE A 839 -21.58 27.88 -6.85
N LEU A 840 -21.81 27.84 -8.16
CA LEU A 840 -20.75 27.67 -9.16
C LEU A 840 -19.75 28.83 -9.12
N SER A 841 -20.23 30.06 -8.94
CA SER A 841 -19.38 31.24 -8.81
C SER A 841 -18.54 31.23 -7.53
N ILE A 842 -19.12 30.79 -6.41
CA ILE A 842 -18.41 30.60 -5.14
C ILE A 842 -17.32 29.53 -5.30
N ILE A 843 -17.66 28.39 -5.91
CA ILE A 843 -16.69 27.30 -6.16
C ILE A 843 -15.55 27.80 -7.05
N ALA A 844 -15.85 28.54 -8.11
CA ALA A 844 -14.84 29.13 -9.00
C ALA A 844 -13.92 30.12 -8.26
N ALA A 845 -14.50 30.99 -7.43
CA ALA A 845 -13.72 31.91 -6.60
C ALA A 845 -12.82 31.17 -5.59
N LEU A 846 -13.35 30.15 -4.90
CA LEU A 846 -12.59 29.32 -3.96
C LEU A 846 -11.44 28.56 -4.64
N ILE A 847 -11.71 27.93 -5.79
CA ILE A 847 -10.68 27.21 -6.55
C ILE A 847 -9.60 28.16 -7.03
N THR A 848 -9.98 29.37 -7.49
CA THR A 848 -9.02 30.40 -7.89
C THR A 848 -8.15 30.83 -6.72
N GLU A 849 -8.73 31.08 -5.55
CA GLU A 849 -7.98 31.42 -4.35
C GLU A 849 -7.04 30.28 -3.90
N ILE A 850 -7.46 29.02 -4.04
CA ILE A 850 -6.61 27.87 -3.68
C ILE A 850 -5.45 27.70 -4.68
N ARG A 851 -5.68 27.94 -5.97
CA ARG A 851 -4.71 27.68 -7.05
C ARG A 851 -3.72 28.82 -7.30
N LEU A 852 -4.05 30.06 -6.97
CA LEU A 852 -3.15 31.19 -7.16
C LEU A 852 -1.81 30.97 -6.44
N PRO A 853 -0.67 31.23 -7.09
CA PRO A 853 0.65 31.10 -6.48
C PRO A 853 0.82 32.09 -5.32
N GLU A 854 1.79 31.83 -4.44
CA GLU A 854 2.29 32.86 -3.51
C GLU A 854 2.88 34.00 -4.37
N GLN A 855 2.48 35.24 -4.10
CA GLN A 855 3.19 36.38 -4.66
C GLN A 855 4.54 36.49 -3.94
N PRO A 856 5.63 36.77 -4.67
CA PRO A 856 6.98 36.89 -4.08
C PRO A 856 7.02 37.97 -2.99
#